data_AF-A0A9W6J7L3-F1
#
_entry.id   AF-A0A9W6J7L3-F1
#
_cell.length_a   1.000
_cell.length_b   1.000
_cell.length_c   1.000
_cell.angle_alpha   90.00
_cell.angle_beta   90.00
_cell.angle_gamma   90.00
#
_symmetry.space_group_name_H-M   'P 1'
#
loop_
_entity.id
_entity.type
_entity.pdbx_description
1 polymer ?
#
loop_
_entity_poly.entity_id
_entity_poly.type
_entity_poly.pdbx_seq_one_letter_code
_entity_poly.pdbx_strand_id
1 'polypeptide(L)'
;MFSAPGTIALAQAPAGGVPWDNSTTAAQLQAAIDQALIEKRIPGASVAIRQGDIRWTSNSGLADVANGIAPTADTYFGYRSITKSFVTTVIMQLAEEGRIGLDDPVSDYVDGVPGGDVMTIRQLAQMRSGLFNYTESAAFAAQFGLDPSKAWTARELLAFAFAEPLQFTPGASYEYSNSNTILLGEVITAATGNDWSDEVSRRLTGPLGLSSVINQGAGSMPTPNAVGYIDVNDGTGPESLAAFNATGAGASGALVGVIADAERWGKAVGSGELLSKRDFVERLKSFGSTKSDPQSPEYDSYGFGMGEISGFIGHTGNGLGFEALVMYDRANDRTITILINSSNPDDPDAPAHLFKELLAILGWTPAGQIQVAADGTNAVVGAGTIWTGLVSGPFGARAAVYAANGGSAVADGRVTLAPLQDYVPAIFVGGGGRVELGLGGDITASPGGDGAFLRAETGTASLVLSDVNILLNGDEVSGTGIDARDSAEAVLTRVTLTGSALAGLHAGGETPAAIGGAEVDINLTGGDGVWVEPNGTVALVDSSIRLNGAGSGLHITGGNGPAQLFGTRLTVETQAAGSLGILAQGDSATVALNDSSVTTYGAGAHAIVVGEGARVDLSGTSVIAYGGAAAAVAAVSIEGASASRTANLSMSEGTLAAVSGTAVVAAGTDLRFTASNAQVIGAVTRSNDASISLALQNGSTWLVPAAGSAVNSQVDQLVNSDSKIAFAPPVGSSPTFFQNLTVGDYQGIHGTLMMNAAFVGAGTADRLVIDGGTATGQTSIIVQPLGTAALTSGDGIGLIQAINGGQTDPGAFSLGRRVAGGAYEFGLYRGGASGTDDWFLRSTQAGATGPGALPNLRPEVAVDTALPAIASHYSMAMLGSHAERAAARATQPDGHARAGWARLFGKTGSQGSSGGNAAAQLNRFLSNGPSYSIDLAGFQAGYDLLISNPGETVQNVIGLYVGAGEARGSVDAVYGGPAGKVSMNAYSLGAYWTHSQASGLYIDTVLQGTYFTEARARSVLGEQLSTDGFGLIAALETGYRFDLGDGWAIEPQAQLIYQRLSFDDGADSFGFIDYDAANDVLGRIGARVSHAWRLENGTRLTGSARASLWHAFGDGTEVAFADLSGTNATSFNSGLGGTWVQLGLDTSMTMSETVRLFASGDYDLRVDSEQGHAIGGRIGVSVSW
;
A
#
# COMPACT_ATOMS: atom_id res chain seq x y z
N MET A 1 -59.99 -38.86 -35.76
CA MET A 1 -59.47 -39.27 -37.08
C MET A 1 -58.61 -38.14 -37.59
N PHE A 2 -57.37 -38.46 -37.95
CA PHE A 2 -56.22 -37.57 -38.12
C PHE A 2 -56.15 -36.89 -39.50
N SER A 3 -55.71 -35.62 -39.55
CA SER A 3 -54.76 -35.09 -40.55
C SER A 3 -54.21 -33.70 -40.14
N ALA A 4 -52.91 -33.52 -40.44
CA ALA A 4 -51.87 -32.61 -39.94
C ALA A 4 -51.92 -31.10 -40.36
N PRO A 5 -51.02 -30.23 -39.83
CA PRO A 5 -50.99 -28.78 -40.05
C PRO A 5 -50.22 -28.35 -41.32
N GLY A 6 -50.60 -27.21 -41.91
CA GLY A 6 -49.99 -26.64 -43.11
C GLY A 6 -49.29 -25.29 -42.84
N THR A 7 -48.02 -25.26 -43.19
CA THR A 7 -47.01 -24.20 -43.11
C THR A 7 -47.35 -23.00 -44.01
N ILE A 8 -47.15 -21.77 -43.52
CA ILE A 8 -47.14 -20.55 -44.35
C ILE A 8 -45.76 -20.41 -44.98
N ALA A 9 -45.71 -20.38 -46.31
CA ALA A 9 -44.50 -20.16 -47.08
C ALA A 9 -44.08 -18.68 -47.00
N LEU A 10 -42.86 -18.45 -46.53
CA LEU A 10 -42.16 -17.18 -46.72
C LEU A 10 -41.70 -17.10 -48.19
N ALA A 11 -42.03 -15.99 -48.84
CA ALA A 11 -41.53 -15.66 -50.17
C ALA A 11 -40.00 -15.54 -50.12
N GLN A 12 -39.31 -16.26 -51.01
CA GLN A 12 -37.89 -16.14 -51.24
C GLN A 12 -37.57 -14.74 -51.81
N ALA A 13 -36.68 -14.01 -51.15
CA ALA A 13 -35.91 -12.93 -51.75
C ALA A 13 -34.95 -13.53 -52.81
N PRO A 14 -34.58 -12.80 -53.87
CA PRO A 14 -33.83 -13.38 -54.98
C PRO A 14 -32.43 -13.83 -54.53
N ALA A 15 -32.11 -15.10 -54.78
CA ALA A 15 -30.74 -15.59 -54.82
C ALA A 15 -30.03 -14.96 -56.03
N GLY A 16 -29.31 -13.87 -55.80
CA GLY A 16 -28.60 -13.11 -56.83
C GLY A 16 -27.10 -13.10 -56.62
N GLY A 17 -26.47 -14.28 -56.53
CA GLY A 17 -25.03 -14.43 -56.72
C GLY A 17 -24.79 -15.12 -58.06
N VAL A 18 -23.99 -14.53 -58.94
CA VAL A 18 -23.53 -15.19 -60.16
C VAL A 18 -22.90 -16.53 -59.76
N PRO A 19 -23.23 -17.65 -60.41
CA PRO A 19 -22.49 -18.89 -60.21
C PRO A 19 -21.02 -18.62 -60.58
N TRP A 20 -20.14 -18.57 -59.58
CA TRP A 20 -18.69 -18.45 -59.79
C TRP A 20 -18.09 -19.73 -60.39
N ASP A 21 -18.92 -20.75 -60.64
CA ASP A 21 -18.61 -21.93 -61.45
C ASP A 21 -18.60 -21.64 -62.97
N ASN A 22 -18.99 -20.43 -63.40
CA ASN A 22 -18.92 -20.06 -64.81
C ASN A 22 -17.46 -19.80 -65.23
N SER A 23 -17.12 -20.13 -66.48
CA SER A 23 -15.76 -20.07 -67.00
C SER A 23 -15.13 -18.67 -66.99
N THR A 24 -15.94 -17.60 -66.93
CA THR A 24 -15.46 -16.21 -66.95
C THR A 24 -14.97 -15.77 -65.58
N THR A 25 -15.74 -16.03 -64.51
CA THR A 25 -15.33 -15.73 -63.13
C THR A 25 -14.11 -16.57 -62.72
N ALA A 26 -14.08 -17.86 -63.06
CA ALA A 26 -12.92 -18.71 -62.81
C ALA A 26 -11.64 -18.20 -63.51
N ALA A 27 -11.76 -17.66 -64.74
CA ALA A 27 -10.63 -17.06 -65.45
C ALA A 27 -10.16 -15.74 -64.83
N GLN A 28 -11.09 -14.92 -64.30
CA GLN A 28 -10.75 -13.69 -63.58
C GLN A 28 -10.03 -13.97 -62.25
N LEU A 29 -10.51 -14.96 -61.49
CA LEU A 29 -9.85 -15.41 -60.26
C LEU A 29 -8.44 -15.95 -60.55
N GLN A 30 -8.28 -16.76 -61.61
CA GLN A 30 -6.97 -17.27 -62.02
C GLN A 30 -6.03 -16.12 -62.44
N ALA A 31 -6.51 -15.16 -63.22
CA ALA A 31 -5.70 -14.02 -63.66
C ALA A 31 -5.23 -13.15 -62.49
N ALA A 32 -6.08 -12.92 -61.49
CA ALA A 32 -5.71 -12.18 -60.28
C ALA A 32 -4.64 -12.90 -59.46
N ILE A 33 -4.74 -14.23 -59.31
CA ILE A 33 -3.70 -15.04 -58.67
C ILE A 33 -2.38 -14.94 -59.44
N ASP A 34 -2.40 -15.15 -60.76
CA ASP A 34 -1.19 -15.11 -61.58
C ASP A 34 -0.53 -13.70 -61.55
N GLN A 35 -1.34 -12.65 -61.52
CA GLN A 35 -0.86 -11.26 -61.38
C GLN A 35 -0.25 -11.03 -59.99
N ALA A 36 -0.90 -11.47 -58.92
CA ALA A 36 -0.37 -11.37 -57.56
C ALA A 36 0.96 -12.11 -57.40
N LEU A 37 1.11 -13.30 -58.02
CA LEU A 37 2.37 -14.05 -58.00
C LEU A 37 3.51 -13.26 -58.65
N ILE A 38 3.24 -12.55 -59.74
CA ILE A 38 4.23 -11.73 -60.45
C ILE A 38 4.56 -10.48 -59.64
N GLU A 39 3.54 -9.71 -59.24
CA GLU A 39 3.71 -8.41 -58.58
C GLU A 39 4.36 -8.54 -57.21
N LYS A 40 3.93 -9.54 -56.44
CA LYS A 40 4.43 -9.80 -55.08
C LYS A 40 5.61 -10.78 -55.07
N ARG A 41 6.09 -11.22 -56.24
CA ARG A 41 7.22 -12.15 -56.41
C ARG A 41 7.07 -13.45 -55.61
N ILE A 42 5.85 -13.97 -55.54
CA ILE A 42 5.53 -15.21 -54.81
C ILE A 42 5.90 -16.40 -55.71
N PRO A 43 6.77 -17.33 -55.27
CA PRO A 43 7.16 -18.49 -56.08
C PRO A 43 5.99 -19.40 -56.43
N GLY A 44 5.14 -19.75 -55.46
CA GLY A 44 3.99 -20.63 -55.65
C GLY A 44 2.88 -20.43 -54.63
N ALA A 45 1.65 -20.75 -55.05
CA ALA A 45 0.45 -20.61 -54.24
C ALA A 45 -0.55 -21.74 -54.49
N SER A 46 -1.31 -22.09 -53.46
CA SER A 46 -2.53 -22.88 -53.55
C SER A 46 -3.70 -22.05 -53.03
N VAL A 47 -4.78 -21.94 -53.81
CA VAL A 47 -5.99 -21.17 -53.46
C VAL A 47 -7.22 -22.05 -53.61
N ALA A 48 -8.15 -21.97 -52.66
CA ALA A 48 -9.41 -22.70 -52.68
C ALA A 48 -10.58 -21.79 -52.27
N ILE A 49 -11.70 -21.93 -52.96
CA ILE A 49 -12.98 -21.31 -52.63
C ILE A 49 -14.02 -22.43 -52.58
N ARG A 50 -14.66 -22.62 -51.42
CA ARG A 50 -15.79 -23.55 -51.25
C ARG A 50 -17.03 -22.80 -50.82
N GLN A 51 -18.18 -23.11 -51.42
CA GLN A 51 -19.49 -22.67 -50.95
C GLN A 51 -20.47 -23.84 -51.04
N GLY A 52 -20.95 -24.33 -49.89
CA GLY A 52 -21.70 -25.59 -49.85
C GLY A 52 -20.94 -26.74 -50.53
N ASP A 53 -21.54 -27.33 -51.57
CA ASP A 53 -20.95 -28.43 -52.36
C ASP A 53 -20.06 -27.96 -53.54
N ILE A 54 -20.08 -26.66 -53.86
CA ILE A 54 -19.29 -26.11 -54.97
C ILE A 54 -17.88 -25.80 -54.47
N ARG A 55 -16.86 -26.24 -55.22
CA ARG A 55 -15.45 -26.01 -54.89
C ARG A 55 -14.65 -25.63 -56.13
N TRP A 56 -13.88 -24.56 -56.04
CA TRP A 56 -12.87 -24.18 -57.01
C TRP A 56 -11.50 -24.13 -56.36
N THR A 57 -10.47 -24.54 -57.09
CA THR A 57 -9.08 -24.54 -56.61
C THR A 57 -8.11 -24.14 -57.71
N SER A 58 -7.06 -23.43 -57.33
CA SER A 58 -5.92 -23.10 -58.18
C SER A 58 -4.62 -23.49 -57.48
N ASN A 59 -3.68 -24.08 -58.22
CA ASN A 59 -2.30 -24.33 -57.78
C ASN A 59 -1.39 -23.69 -58.82
N SER A 60 -0.82 -22.53 -58.49
CA SER A 60 -0.05 -21.69 -59.41
C SER A 60 1.41 -21.58 -58.97
N GLY A 61 2.32 -21.38 -59.93
CA GLY A 61 3.74 -21.17 -59.67
C GLY A 61 4.51 -22.46 -59.34
N LEU A 62 5.52 -22.34 -58.48
CA LEU A 62 6.49 -23.37 -58.10
C LEU A 62 6.55 -23.56 -56.58
N ALA A 63 6.28 -24.79 -56.14
CA ALA A 63 6.51 -25.24 -54.78
C ALA A 63 8.01 -25.41 -54.49
N ASP A 64 8.82 -25.72 -55.51
CA ASP A 64 10.28 -25.76 -55.43
C ASP A 64 10.86 -25.15 -56.72
N VAL A 65 11.46 -23.96 -56.58
CA VAL A 65 12.06 -23.20 -57.67
C VAL A 65 13.32 -23.90 -58.21
N ALA A 66 14.14 -24.49 -57.34
CA ALA A 66 15.41 -25.10 -57.73
C ALA A 66 15.19 -26.36 -58.59
N ASN A 67 14.12 -27.11 -58.29
CA ASN A 67 13.77 -28.34 -59.00
C ASN A 67 12.62 -28.17 -60.02
N GLY A 68 12.05 -26.96 -60.14
CA GLY A 68 10.95 -26.67 -61.07
C GLY A 68 9.66 -27.44 -60.78
N ILE A 69 9.35 -27.70 -59.50
CA ILE A 69 8.19 -28.49 -59.07
C ILE A 69 7.01 -27.56 -58.82
N ALA A 70 5.88 -27.80 -59.49
CA ALA A 70 4.63 -27.07 -59.27
C ALA A 70 3.91 -27.55 -58.00
N PRO A 71 3.16 -26.69 -57.28
CA PRO A 71 2.31 -27.11 -56.18
C PRO A 71 1.15 -27.99 -56.67
N THR A 72 0.70 -28.89 -55.82
CA THR A 72 -0.43 -29.79 -56.04
C THR A 72 -1.41 -29.69 -54.87
N ALA A 73 -2.61 -30.27 -55.01
CA ALA A 73 -3.58 -30.33 -53.92
C ALA A 73 -3.08 -31.08 -52.66
N ASP A 74 -2.04 -31.91 -52.81
CA ASP A 74 -1.44 -32.70 -51.74
C ASP A 74 -0.13 -32.08 -51.20
N THR A 75 0.26 -30.88 -51.69
CA THR A 75 1.46 -30.20 -51.25
C THR A 75 1.27 -29.60 -49.85
N TYR A 76 2.18 -29.92 -48.93
CA TYR A 76 2.22 -29.38 -47.59
C TYR A 76 2.78 -27.95 -47.57
N PHE A 77 2.11 -27.06 -46.84
CA PHE A 77 2.53 -25.69 -46.53
C PHE A 77 2.54 -25.46 -45.02
N GLY A 78 3.32 -24.49 -44.57
CA GLY A 78 3.24 -23.98 -43.20
C GLY A 78 1.95 -23.18 -42.99
N TYR A 79 1.11 -23.58 -42.03
CA TYR A 79 -0.11 -22.85 -41.70
C TYR A 79 0.14 -21.63 -40.82
N ARG A 80 1.29 -21.59 -40.13
CA ARG A 80 1.71 -20.47 -39.28
C ARG A 80 0.60 -20.13 -38.28
N SER A 81 0.32 -18.84 -38.10
CA SER A 81 -0.60 -18.33 -37.09
C SER A 81 -2.03 -18.89 -37.16
N ILE A 82 -2.45 -19.56 -38.24
CA ILE A 82 -3.69 -20.35 -38.23
C ILE A 82 -3.69 -21.37 -37.08
N THR A 83 -2.51 -21.86 -36.66
CA THR A 83 -2.31 -22.72 -35.47
C THR A 83 -3.00 -22.17 -34.21
N LYS A 84 -3.02 -20.85 -34.01
CA LYS A 84 -3.62 -20.21 -32.84
C LYS A 84 -5.12 -20.50 -32.71
N SER A 85 -5.81 -20.59 -33.85
CA SER A 85 -7.22 -20.91 -33.88
C SER A 85 -7.50 -22.35 -33.41
N PHE A 86 -6.60 -23.30 -33.67
CA PHE A 86 -6.68 -24.66 -33.15
C PHE A 86 -6.45 -24.69 -31.63
N VAL A 87 -5.36 -24.09 -31.16
CA VAL A 87 -5.02 -24.04 -29.73
C VAL A 87 -6.13 -23.38 -28.92
N THR A 88 -6.66 -22.26 -29.40
CA THR A 88 -7.73 -21.55 -28.70
C THR A 88 -9.05 -22.33 -28.72
N THR A 89 -9.32 -23.11 -29.77
CA THR A 89 -10.50 -24.00 -29.78
C THR A 89 -10.38 -25.10 -28.71
N VAL A 90 -9.18 -25.63 -28.46
CA VAL A 90 -8.95 -26.56 -27.35
C VAL A 90 -9.17 -25.88 -26.00
N ILE A 91 -8.62 -24.66 -25.80
CA ILE A 91 -8.87 -23.86 -24.59
C ILE A 91 -10.36 -23.69 -24.33
N MET A 92 -11.12 -23.32 -25.37
CA MET A 92 -12.57 -23.17 -25.23
C MET A 92 -13.24 -24.49 -24.86
N GLN A 93 -12.90 -25.61 -25.49
CA GLN A 93 -13.43 -26.93 -25.11
C GLN A 93 -13.07 -27.32 -23.67
N LEU A 94 -11.88 -27.00 -23.19
CA LEU A 94 -11.49 -27.23 -21.79
C LEU A 94 -12.33 -26.37 -20.83
N ALA A 95 -12.68 -25.15 -21.24
CA ALA A 95 -13.59 -24.29 -20.48
C ALA A 95 -15.03 -24.82 -20.48
N GLU A 96 -15.51 -25.36 -21.60
CA GLU A 96 -16.81 -26.05 -21.67
C GLU A 96 -16.85 -27.27 -20.74
N GLU A 97 -15.74 -28.00 -20.66
CA GLU A 97 -15.56 -29.16 -19.76
C GLU A 97 -15.40 -28.75 -18.28
N GLY A 98 -15.32 -27.46 -17.98
CA GLY A 98 -15.07 -26.94 -16.62
C GLY A 98 -13.68 -27.32 -16.08
N ARG A 99 -12.73 -27.66 -16.96
CA ARG A 99 -11.35 -28.00 -16.59
C ARG A 99 -10.48 -26.76 -16.41
N ILE A 100 -10.90 -25.67 -17.05
CA ILE A 100 -10.39 -24.33 -16.85
C ILE A 100 -11.55 -23.34 -16.82
N GLY A 101 -11.37 -22.16 -16.22
CA GLY A 101 -12.21 -20.99 -16.44
C GLY A 101 -11.54 -20.02 -17.41
N LEU A 102 -12.31 -19.37 -18.29
CA LEU A 102 -11.76 -18.35 -19.19
C LEU A 102 -11.28 -17.11 -18.41
N ASP A 103 -11.90 -16.82 -17.27
CA ASP A 103 -11.56 -15.68 -16.41
C ASP A 103 -10.62 -16.05 -15.26
N ASP A 104 -10.12 -17.29 -15.24
CA ASP A 104 -9.13 -17.72 -14.25
C ASP A 104 -7.80 -16.97 -14.48
N PRO A 105 -7.12 -16.55 -13.41
CA PRO A 105 -5.74 -16.08 -13.49
C PRO A 105 -4.84 -17.15 -14.11
N VAL A 106 -3.93 -16.74 -14.99
CA VAL A 106 -3.01 -17.66 -15.67
C VAL A 106 -2.06 -18.33 -14.68
N SER A 107 -1.75 -17.67 -13.56
CA SER A 107 -0.93 -18.24 -12.47
C SER A 107 -1.53 -19.48 -11.82
N ASP A 108 -2.83 -19.75 -11.99
CA ASP A 108 -3.46 -20.98 -11.47
C ASP A 108 -2.98 -22.23 -12.24
N TYR A 109 -2.41 -22.03 -13.44
CA TYR A 109 -1.98 -23.10 -14.34
C TYR A 109 -0.47 -23.08 -14.61
N VAL A 110 0.13 -21.88 -14.71
CA VAL A 110 1.55 -21.71 -15.05
C VAL A 110 2.20 -20.68 -14.13
N ASP A 111 3.15 -21.14 -13.31
CA ASP A 111 3.88 -20.28 -12.37
C ASP A 111 4.88 -19.34 -13.07
N GLY A 112 5.14 -18.19 -12.42
CA GLY A 112 6.22 -17.27 -12.82
C GLY A 112 5.89 -16.38 -14.02
N VAL A 113 4.62 -16.27 -14.40
CA VAL A 113 4.15 -15.38 -15.47
C VAL A 113 4.07 -13.93 -14.94
N PRO A 114 4.71 -12.94 -15.58
CA PRO A 114 4.56 -11.53 -15.22
C PRO A 114 3.10 -11.07 -15.31
N GLY A 115 2.56 -10.57 -14.21
CA GLY A 115 1.14 -10.21 -14.10
C GLY A 115 0.17 -11.39 -14.18
N GLY A 116 0.65 -12.63 -14.01
CA GLY A 116 -0.17 -13.85 -14.14
C GLY A 116 -1.28 -14.00 -13.11
N ASP A 117 -1.20 -13.28 -11.99
CA ASP A 117 -2.20 -13.22 -10.91
C ASP A 117 -3.42 -12.37 -11.26
N VAL A 118 -3.30 -11.49 -12.27
CA VAL A 118 -4.38 -10.64 -12.77
C VAL A 118 -4.71 -10.90 -14.25
N MET A 119 -3.76 -11.43 -15.01
CA MET A 119 -3.93 -11.80 -16.42
C MET A 119 -4.77 -13.07 -16.53
N THR A 120 -5.79 -13.04 -17.37
CA THR A 120 -6.72 -14.17 -17.53
C THR A 120 -6.47 -14.96 -18.81
N ILE A 121 -6.92 -16.22 -18.84
CA ILE A 121 -6.90 -17.09 -20.03
C ILE A 121 -7.64 -16.44 -21.21
N ARG A 122 -8.75 -15.73 -20.94
CA ARG A 122 -9.52 -14.94 -21.89
C ARG A 122 -8.66 -13.88 -22.55
N GLN A 123 -7.90 -13.11 -21.76
CA GLN A 123 -7.06 -12.03 -22.27
C GLN A 123 -5.92 -12.57 -23.14
N LEU A 124 -5.33 -13.73 -22.79
CA LEU A 124 -4.38 -14.41 -23.67
C LEU A 124 -5.01 -14.79 -25.01
N ALA A 125 -6.19 -15.40 -24.99
CA ALA A 125 -6.89 -15.85 -26.20
C ALA A 125 -7.34 -14.70 -27.12
N GLN A 126 -7.48 -13.49 -26.58
CA GLN A 126 -7.91 -12.28 -27.29
C GLN A 126 -6.78 -11.36 -27.75
N MET A 127 -5.52 -11.68 -27.46
CA MET A 127 -4.39 -10.76 -27.66
C MET A 127 -4.52 -9.46 -26.84
N ARG A 128 -4.99 -9.57 -25.59
CA ARG A 128 -5.19 -8.44 -24.66
C ARG A 128 -4.45 -8.63 -23.34
N SER A 129 -3.40 -9.44 -23.32
CA SER A 129 -2.63 -9.76 -22.12
C SER A 129 -1.59 -8.69 -21.75
N GLY A 130 -1.10 -7.92 -22.73
CA GLY A 130 0.07 -7.07 -22.57
C GLY A 130 1.40 -7.83 -22.53
N LEU A 131 1.43 -9.17 -22.72
CA LEU A 131 2.69 -9.92 -22.77
C LEU A 131 3.49 -9.56 -24.02
N PHE A 132 4.75 -9.18 -23.80
CA PHE A 132 5.69 -8.88 -24.87
C PHE A 132 5.80 -10.05 -25.87
N ASN A 133 5.81 -9.73 -27.16
CA ASN A 133 5.91 -10.70 -28.23
C ASN A 133 7.36 -11.21 -28.37
N TYR A 134 7.64 -12.47 -28.03
CA TYR A 134 9.02 -12.98 -28.00
C TYR A 134 9.76 -12.86 -29.35
N THR A 135 9.02 -12.83 -30.47
CA THR A 135 9.59 -12.66 -31.82
C THR A 135 10.16 -11.27 -32.05
N GLU A 136 9.79 -10.28 -31.25
CA GLU A 136 10.33 -8.91 -31.27
C GLU A 136 11.52 -8.75 -30.32
N SER A 137 11.84 -9.78 -29.52
CA SER A 137 12.98 -9.73 -28.62
C SER A 137 14.28 -9.74 -29.42
N ALA A 138 15.12 -8.72 -29.19
CA ALA A 138 16.46 -8.66 -29.78
C ALA A 138 17.32 -9.88 -29.37
N ALA A 139 17.11 -10.43 -28.17
CA ALA A 139 17.82 -11.61 -27.70
C ALA A 139 17.38 -12.89 -28.43
N PHE A 140 16.08 -13.04 -28.70
CA PHE A 140 15.57 -14.13 -29.54
C PHE A 140 16.10 -13.99 -30.97
N ALA A 141 15.98 -12.79 -31.57
CA ALA A 141 16.47 -12.53 -32.93
C ALA A 141 17.98 -12.83 -33.08
N ALA A 142 18.79 -12.46 -32.09
CA ALA A 142 20.23 -12.76 -32.09
C ALA A 142 20.52 -14.26 -32.00
N GLN A 143 19.85 -14.99 -31.11
CA GLN A 143 20.05 -16.43 -30.97
C GLN A 143 19.52 -17.21 -32.17
N PHE A 144 18.35 -16.84 -32.68
CA PHE A 144 17.76 -17.42 -33.87
C PHE A 144 18.62 -17.14 -35.11
N GLY A 145 19.18 -15.94 -35.23
CA GLY A 145 20.10 -15.60 -36.32
C GLY A 145 21.43 -16.36 -36.29
N LEU A 146 21.92 -16.74 -35.10
CA LEU A 146 23.13 -17.56 -34.94
C LEU A 146 22.91 -19.03 -35.31
N ASP A 147 21.75 -19.58 -34.93
CA ASP A 147 21.38 -20.97 -35.24
C ASP A 147 19.86 -21.12 -35.47
N PRO A 148 19.39 -20.91 -36.71
CA PRO A 148 17.97 -21.11 -37.07
C PRO A 148 17.50 -22.57 -36.91
N SER A 149 18.42 -23.54 -36.82
CA SER A 149 18.12 -24.96 -36.70
C SER A 149 17.91 -25.42 -35.25
N LYS A 150 18.22 -24.55 -34.27
CA LYS A 150 18.03 -24.80 -32.84
C LYS A 150 16.59 -25.21 -32.54
N ALA A 151 16.42 -26.29 -31.78
CA ALA A 151 15.13 -26.65 -31.20
C ALA A 151 14.82 -25.78 -29.98
N TRP A 152 13.59 -25.29 -29.88
CA TRP A 152 13.12 -24.41 -28.82
C TRP A 152 12.04 -25.09 -27.99
N THR A 153 12.12 -24.95 -26.67
CA THR A 153 11.04 -25.32 -25.76
C THR A 153 10.10 -24.12 -25.54
N ALA A 154 8.84 -24.37 -25.19
CA ALA A 154 7.89 -23.30 -24.85
C ALA A 154 8.42 -22.39 -23.73
N ARG A 155 9.08 -22.98 -22.71
CA ARG A 155 9.73 -22.23 -21.63
C ARG A 155 10.85 -21.31 -22.12
N GLU A 156 11.68 -21.75 -23.08
CA GLU A 156 12.72 -20.87 -23.66
C GLU A 156 12.10 -19.71 -24.43
N LEU A 157 11.03 -19.95 -25.20
CA LEU A 157 10.33 -18.88 -25.94
C LEU A 157 9.68 -17.87 -24.98
N LEU A 158 8.98 -18.35 -23.95
CA LEU A 158 8.36 -17.51 -22.93
C LEU A 158 9.37 -16.75 -22.09
N ALA A 159 10.57 -17.29 -21.87
CA ALA A 159 11.63 -16.59 -21.14
C ALA A 159 12.04 -15.27 -21.81
N PHE A 160 12.01 -15.18 -23.15
CA PHE A 160 12.27 -13.93 -23.85
C PHE A 160 11.14 -12.90 -23.65
N ALA A 161 9.89 -13.36 -23.61
CA ALA A 161 8.75 -12.50 -23.33
C ALA A 161 8.75 -12.00 -21.88
N PHE A 162 9.05 -12.89 -20.92
CA PHE A 162 9.01 -12.58 -19.49
C PHE A 162 10.19 -11.72 -19.01
N ALA A 163 11.23 -11.60 -19.84
CA ALA A 163 12.35 -10.69 -19.58
C ALA A 163 12.01 -9.22 -19.85
N GLU A 164 10.91 -8.96 -20.56
CA GLU A 164 10.43 -7.62 -20.90
C GLU A 164 9.20 -7.25 -20.04
N PRO A 165 8.97 -5.95 -19.77
CA PRO A 165 7.77 -5.52 -19.06
C PRO A 165 6.50 -5.77 -19.90
N LEU A 166 5.36 -5.86 -19.20
CA LEU A 166 4.06 -5.84 -19.88
C LEU A 166 3.91 -4.53 -20.65
N GLN A 167 3.44 -4.61 -21.90
CA GLN A 167 3.25 -3.45 -22.77
C GLN A 167 2.08 -2.58 -22.32
N PHE A 168 1.09 -3.19 -21.66
CA PHE A 168 -0.04 -2.53 -21.01
C PHE A 168 -0.63 -3.43 -19.93
N THR A 169 -1.52 -2.87 -19.11
CA THR A 169 -2.24 -3.64 -18.08
C THR A 169 -3.15 -4.67 -18.75
N PRO A 170 -3.20 -5.93 -18.29
CA PRO A 170 -4.04 -6.96 -18.92
C PRO A 170 -5.50 -6.51 -19.08
N GLY A 171 -6.02 -6.61 -20.30
CA GLY A 171 -7.35 -6.17 -20.71
C GLY A 171 -7.44 -4.72 -21.22
N ALA A 172 -6.43 -3.88 -21.01
CA ALA A 172 -6.51 -2.44 -21.31
C ALA A 172 -6.37 -2.08 -22.80
N SER A 173 -5.72 -2.92 -23.61
CA SER A 173 -5.48 -2.69 -25.03
C SER A 173 -5.43 -4.01 -25.80
N TYR A 174 -5.30 -3.93 -27.13
CA TYR A 174 -4.99 -5.04 -28.01
C TYR A 174 -3.56 -4.88 -28.56
N GLU A 175 -2.79 -5.96 -28.52
CA GLU A 175 -1.49 -6.10 -29.19
C GLU A 175 -1.24 -7.57 -29.53
N TYR A 176 -0.91 -7.84 -30.78
CA TYR A 176 -0.75 -9.18 -31.29
C TYR A 176 0.56 -9.80 -30.80
N SER A 177 0.46 -10.81 -29.93
CA SER A 177 1.63 -11.44 -29.31
C SER A 177 1.63 -12.95 -29.47
N ASN A 178 2.67 -13.50 -30.10
CA ASN A 178 2.84 -14.95 -30.24
C ASN A 178 3.02 -15.64 -28.88
N SER A 179 3.59 -14.93 -27.91
CA SER A 179 3.79 -15.39 -26.53
C SER A 179 2.49 -15.84 -25.88
N ASN A 180 1.37 -15.19 -26.21
CA ASN A 180 0.05 -15.53 -25.67
C ASN A 180 -0.34 -16.97 -25.98
N THR A 181 -0.18 -17.38 -27.24
CA THR A 181 -0.57 -18.74 -27.65
C THR A 181 0.44 -19.79 -27.21
N ILE A 182 1.73 -19.45 -27.11
CA ILE A 182 2.72 -20.35 -26.47
C ILE A 182 2.31 -20.64 -25.02
N LEU A 183 1.90 -19.60 -24.29
CA LEU A 183 1.45 -19.74 -22.91
C LEU A 183 0.13 -20.51 -22.80
N LEU A 184 -0.84 -20.29 -23.72
CA LEU A 184 -2.05 -21.12 -23.80
C LEU A 184 -1.72 -22.60 -24.09
N GLY A 185 -0.65 -22.89 -24.84
CA GLY A 185 -0.14 -24.25 -25.00
C GLY A 185 0.30 -24.87 -23.67
N GLU A 186 1.01 -24.12 -22.83
CA GLU A 186 1.40 -24.57 -21.48
C GLU A 186 0.18 -24.73 -20.56
N VAL A 187 -0.85 -23.87 -20.68
CA VAL A 187 -2.12 -24.02 -19.96
C VAL A 187 -2.84 -25.31 -20.36
N ILE A 188 -2.89 -25.65 -21.65
CA ILE A 188 -3.43 -26.95 -22.11
C ILE A 188 -2.64 -28.11 -21.50
N THR A 189 -1.30 -28.02 -21.50
CA THR A 189 -0.45 -29.06 -20.92
C THR A 189 -0.69 -29.22 -19.42
N ALA A 190 -0.80 -28.11 -18.69
CA ALA A 190 -1.08 -28.12 -17.25
C ALA A 190 -2.47 -28.69 -16.94
N ALA A 191 -3.50 -28.25 -17.67
CA ALA A 191 -4.88 -28.69 -17.45
C ALA A 191 -5.12 -30.15 -17.86
N THR A 192 -4.35 -30.65 -18.84
CA THR A 192 -4.59 -31.96 -19.46
C THR A 192 -3.59 -33.06 -19.15
N GLY A 193 -2.35 -32.71 -18.82
CA GLY A 193 -1.23 -33.63 -18.73
C GLY A 193 -0.68 -34.11 -20.09
N ASN A 194 -1.25 -33.64 -21.20
CA ASN A 194 -0.84 -33.98 -22.58
C ASN A 194 -0.29 -32.74 -23.29
N ASP A 195 0.60 -32.93 -24.27
CA ASP A 195 1.09 -31.80 -25.08
C ASP A 195 -0.06 -31.14 -25.87
N TRP A 196 0.01 -29.81 -26.06
CA TRP A 196 -1.02 -29.06 -26.78
C TRP A 196 -1.32 -29.64 -28.17
N SER A 197 -0.31 -30.17 -28.87
CA SER A 197 -0.46 -30.71 -30.22
C SER A 197 -1.12 -32.10 -30.24
N ASP A 198 -0.97 -32.88 -29.17
CA ASP A 198 -1.71 -34.12 -28.96
C ASP A 198 -3.19 -33.82 -28.70
N GLU A 199 -3.49 -32.79 -27.91
CA GLU A 199 -4.88 -32.37 -27.65
C GLU A 199 -5.54 -31.78 -28.89
N VAL A 200 -4.83 -30.98 -29.70
CA VAL A 200 -5.32 -30.54 -31.02
C VAL A 200 -5.65 -31.74 -31.90
N SER A 201 -4.79 -32.77 -31.89
CA SER A 201 -4.99 -33.97 -32.69
C SER A 201 -6.19 -34.80 -32.23
N ARG A 202 -6.28 -35.04 -30.91
CA ARG A 202 -7.33 -35.85 -30.28
C ARG A 202 -8.70 -35.20 -30.35
N ARG A 203 -8.77 -33.89 -30.20
CA ARG A 203 -10.03 -33.14 -30.05
C ARG A 203 -10.53 -32.52 -31.35
N LEU A 204 -9.63 -32.15 -32.26
CA LEU A 204 -9.96 -31.34 -33.43
C LEU A 204 -9.67 -32.09 -34.73
N THR A 205 -8.41 -32.40 -35.02
CA THR A 205 -8.04 -32.93 -36.35
C THR A 205 -8.55 -34.36 -36.56
N GLY A 206 -8.51 -35.21 -35.53
CA GLY A 206 -9.05 -36.57 -35.58
C GLY A 206 -10.57 -36.59 -35.85
N PRO A 207 -11.41 -35.93 -35.03
CA PRO A 207 -12.86 -35.87 -35.24
C PRO A 207 -13.28 -35.23 -36.56
N LEU A 208 -12.55 -34.22 -37.04
CA LEU A 208 -12.82 -33.56 -38.33
C LEU A 208 -12.21 -34.29 -39.54
N GLY A 209 -11.40 -35.33 -39.33
CA GLY A 209 -10.72 -36.06 -40.40
C GLY A 209 -9.64 -35.26 -41.13
N LEU A 210 -8.99 -34.31 -40.44
CA LEU A 210 -7.93 -33.45 -40.99
C LEU A 210 -6.56 -34.15 -40.94
N SER A 211 -6.43 -35.27 -41.65
CA SER A 211 -5.27 -36.17 -41.52
C SER A 211 -3.94 -35.58 -41.99
N SER A 212 -3.96 -34.49 -42.77
CA SER A 212 -2.72 -33.81 -43.16
C SER A 212 -2.20 -32.84 -42.11
N VAL A 213 -3.04 -32.40 -41.16
CA VAL A 213 -2.68 -31.37 -40.19
C VAL A 213 -1.84 -31.98 -39.07
N ILE A 214 -0.55 -31.68 -39.07
CA ILE A 214 0.40 -32.19 -38.07
C ILE A 214 1.29 -31.07 -37.51
N ASN A 215 1.79 -31.27 -36.29
CA ASN A 215 2.84 -30.43 -35.72
C ASN A 215 4.18 -30.81 -36.35
N GLN A 216 4.82 -29.87 -37.06
CA GLN A 216 6.12 -30.12 -37.70
C GLN A 216 7.22 -30.39 -36.66
N GLY A 217 7.14 -29.75 -35.48
CA GLY A 217 8.12 -29.89 -34.41
C GLY A 217 9.56 -29.64 -34.87
N ALA A 218 10.50 -30.45 -34.39
CA ALA A 218 11.91 -30.41 -34.81
C ALA A 218 12.19 -31.27 -36.07
N GLY A 219 11.14 -31.82 -36.68
CA GLY A 219 11.22 -32.67 -37.86
C GLY A 219 11.19 -31.89 -39.18
N SER A 220 11.36 -32.64 -40.28
CA SER A 220 11.13 -32.09 -41.64
C SER A 220 9.64 -32.12 -41.99
N MET A 221 9.21 -31.18 -42.82
CA MET A 221 7.84 -31.16 -43.35
C MET A 221 7.59 -32.42 -44.21
N PRO A 222 6.42 -33.08 -44.12
CA PRO A 222 6.09 -34.23 -44.95
C PRO A 222 6.18 -33.95 -46.45
N THR A 223 6.46 -34.97 -47.26
CA THR A 223 6.51 -34.84 -48.73
C THR A 223 5.18 -35.29 -49.37
N PRO A 224 4.73 -34.63 -50.47
CA PRO A 224 5.34 -33.47 -51.10
C PRO A 224 5.14 -32.18 -50.28
N ASN A 225 6.19 -31.37 -50.08
CA ASN A 225 6.11 -30.05 -49.43
C ASN A 225 6.55 -28.95 -50.39
N ALA A 226 6.11 -27.72 -50.10
CA ALA A 226 6.70 -26.54 -50.68
C ALA A 226 7.97 -26.14 -49.92
N VAL A 227 8.98 -25.68 -50.66
CA VAL A 227 10.15 -24.99 -50.13
C VAL A 227 9.73 -23.57 -49.77
N GLY A 228 10.08 -23.11 -48.56
CA GLY A 228 9.77 -21.76 -48.11
C GLY A 228 10.82 -20.74 -48.56
N TYR A 229 10.36 -19.60 -49.06
CA TYR A 229 11.20 -18.53 -49.58
C TYR A 229 11.04 -17.22 -48.78
N ILE A 230 12.10 -16.42 -48.70
CA ILE A 230 12.04 -15.05 -48.17
C ILE A 230 12.43 -14.06 -49.26
N ASP A 231 11.68 -12.98 -49.42
CA ASP A 231 12.03 -11.88 -50.31
C ASP A 231 12.28 -10.62 -49.47
N VAL A 232 13.55 -10.20 -49.41
CA VAL A 232 13.98 -9.00 -48.66
C VAL A 232 14.05 -7.75 -49.54
N ASN A 233 13.47 -7.80 -50.75
CA ASN A 233 13.34 -6.67 -51.67
C ASN A 233 14.64 -5.93 -52.04
N ASP A 234 15.79 -6.61 -51.97
CA ASP A 234 17.12 -6.06 -52.32
C ASP A 234 17.43 -6.13 -53.83
N GLY A 235 16.47 -6.57 -54.64
CA GLY A 235 16.59 -6.74 -56.08
C GLY A 235 17.14 -8.09 -56.54
N THR A 236 17.44 -9.03 -55.62
CA THR A 236 17.93 -10.38 -55.95
C THR A 236 16.81 -11.41 -56.14
N GLY A 237 15.58 -11.10 -55.70
CA GLY A 237 14.41 -11.98 -55.77
C GLY A 237 14.27 -12.89 -54.54
N PRO A 238 13.22 -13.75 -54.49
CA PRO A 238 12.98 -14.62 -53.34
C PRO A 238 14.08 -15.68 -53.19
N GLU A 239 14.71 -15.73 -52.02
CA GLU A 239 15.75 -16.71 -51.67
C GLU A 239 15.16 -17.89 -50.89
N SER A 240 15.63 -19.11 -51.19
CA SER A 240 15.24 -20.30 -50.41
C SER A 240 15.79 -20.19 -49.00
N LEU A 241 14.94 -20.36 -47.99
CA LEU A 241 15.39 -20.37 -46.60
C LEU A 241 16.17 -21.65 -46.29
N ALA A 242 17.23 -21.51 -45.49
CA ALA A 242 17.86 -22.65 -44.83
C ALA A 242 16.85 -23.33 -43.89
N ALA A 243 16.98 -24.64 -43.70
CA ALA A 243 16.09 -25.38 -42.81
C ALA A 243 16.14 -24.80 -41.39
N PHE A 244 15.03 -24.19 -40.96
CA PHE A 244 14.84 -23.68 -39.60
C PHE A 244 13.93 -24.64 -38.82
N ASN A 245 14.03 -24.59 -37.49
CA ASN A 245 13.28 -25.48 -36.62
C ASN A 245 11.89 -24.90 -36.29
N ALA A 246 10.82 -25.60 -36.67
CA ALA A 246 9.45 -25.13 -36.46
C ALA A 246 9.04 -25.06 -34.97
N THR A 247 9.79 -25.70 -34.07
CA THR A 247 9.61 -25.50 -32.61
C THR A 247 9.77 -24.05 -32.18
N GLY A 248 10.52 -23.23 -32.93
CA GLY A 248 10.63 -21.78 -32.70
C GLY A 248 9.34 -21.00 -32.88
N ALA A 249 8.30 -21.59 -33.47
CA ALA A 249 6.94 -21.05 -33.55
C ALA A 249 5.95 -21.74 -32.58
N GLY A 250 6.23 -22.98 -32.16
CA GLY A 250 5.45 -23.74 -31.17
C GLY A 250 3.93 -23.70 -31.37
N ALA A 251 3.19 -23.61 -30.26
CA ALA A 251 1.73 -23.47 -30.24
C ALA A 251 1.21 -22.20 -30.95
N SER A 252 2.08 -21.26 -31.32
CA SER A 252 1.70 -20.05 -32.05
C SER A 252 1.73 -20.23 -33.58
N GLY A 253 2.40 -21.26 -34.12
CA GLY A 253 2.58 -21.36 -35.57
C GLY A 253 3.24 -22.62 -36.18
N ALA A 254 3.35 -23.73 -35.45
CA ALA A 254 4.10 -24.91 -35.90
C ALA A 254 3.29 -25.94 -36.72
N LEU A 255 1.98 -25.74 -36.95
CA LEU A 255 1.19 -26.67 -37.75
C LEU A 255 1.47 -26.51 -39.25
N VAL A 256 1.45 -27.65 -39.95
CA VAL A 256 1.57 -27.76 -41.41
C VAL A 256 0.41 -28.62 -41.94
N GLY A 257 0.06 -28.46 -43.20
CA GLY A 257 -0.95 -29.31 -43.84
C GLY A 257 -1.21 -28.93 -45.29
N VAL A 258 -2.20 -29.58 -45.90
CA VAL A 258 -2.60 -29.33 -47.30
C VAL A 258 -3.83 -28.42 -47.38
N ILE A 259 -4.09 -27.82 -48.53
CA ILE A 259 -5.17 -26.81 -48.67
C ILE A 259 -6.57 -27.34 -48.31
N ALA A 260 -6.85 -28.62 -48.60
CA ALA A 260 -8.16 -29.21 -48.36
C ALA A 260 -8.53 -29.29 -46.86
N ASP A 261 -7.55 -29.50 -45.98
CA ASP A 261 -7.80 -29.58 -44.54
C ASP A 261 -7.86 -28.19 -43.88
N ALA A 262 -7.09 -27.21 -44.38
CA ALA A 262 -7.23 -25.81 -43.99
C ALA A 262 -8.63 -25.27 -44.33
N GLU A 263 -9.15 -25.58 -45.52
CA GLU A 263 -10.49 -25.22 -45.97
C GLU A 263 -11.60 -25.80 -45.07
N ARG A 264 -11.46 -27.08 -44.66
CA ARG A 264 -12.39 -27.71 -43.70
C ARG A 264 -12.29 -27.07 -42.31
N TRP A 265 -11.07 -26.79 -41.86
CA TRP A 265 -10.84 -26.11 -40.59
C TRP A 265 -11.49 -24.73 -40.54
N GLY A 266 -11.38 -23.94 -41.62
CA GLY A 266 -12.03 -22.64 -41.74
C GLY A 266 -13.54 -22.71 -41.52
N LYS A 267 -14.20 -23.69 -42.13
CA LYS A 267 -15.63 -23.94 -41.90
C LYS A 267 -15.90 -24.36 -40.47
N ALA A 268 -15.15 -25.31 -39.93
CA ALA A 268 -15.38 -25.82 -38.57
C ALA A 268 -15.24 -24.72 -37.51
N VAL A 269 -14.18 -23.90 -37.61
CA VAL A 269 -13.89 -22.83 -36.66
C VAL A 269 -14.88 -21.67 -36.82
N GLY A 270 -15.22 -21.28 -38.05
CA GLY A 270 -16.11 -20.17 -38.34
C GLY A 270 -17.61 -20.49 -38.23
N SER A 271 -18.01 -21.77 -38.26
CA SER A 271 -19.39 -22.18 -37.99
C SER A 271 -19.64 -22.56 -36.54
N GLY A 272 -18.57 -22.79 -35.76
CA GLY A 272 -18.67 -23.23 -34.37
C GLY A 272 -19.02 -24.71 -34.19
N GLU A 273 -18.80 -25.55 -35.20
CA GLU A 273 -19.19 -26.97 -35.20
C GLU A 273 -18.60 -27.76 -34.03
N LEU A 274 -17.45 -27.32 -33.49
CA LEU A 274 -16.72 -27.98 -32.41
C LEU A 274 -16.98 -27.40 -31.00
N LEU A 275 -17.90 -26.44 -30.88
CA LEU A 275 -18.22 -25.76 -29.62
C LEU A 275 -19.73 -25.80 -29.36
N SER A 276 -20.12 -25.66 -28.10
CA SER A 276 -21.52 -25.46 -27.75
C SER A 276 -22.03 -24.14 -28.35
N LYS A 277 -23.34 -24.03 -28.62
CA LYS A 277 -23.92 -22.77 -29.13
C LYS A 277 -23.62 -21.57 -28.22
N ARG A 278 -23.62 -21.79 -26.91
CA ARG A 278 -23.33 -20.74 -25.92
C ARG A 278 -21.89 -20.25 -26.06
N ASP A 279 -20.95 -21.19 -26.10
CA ASP A 279 -19.54 -20.86 -26.08
C ASP A 279 -19.05 -20.40 -27.46
N PHE A 280 -19.67 -20.86 -28.53
CA PHE A 280 -19.46 -20.25 -29.84
C PHE A 280 -19.98 -18.81 -29.91
N VAL A 281 -21.13 -18.51 -29.30
CA VAL A 281 -21.58 -17.11 -29.14
C VAL A 281 -20.58 -16.31 -28.30
N GLU A 282 -20.02 -16.91 -27.25
CA GLU A 282 -18.95 -16.28 -26.46
C GLU A 282 -17.71 -15.97 -27.31
N ARG A 283 -17.32 -16.90 -28.19
CA ARG A 283 -16.25 -16.70 -29.17
C ARG A 283 -16.53 -15.50 -30.08
N LEU A 284 -17.76 -15.37 -30.56
CA LEU A 284 -18.17 -14.28 -31.44
C LEU A 284 -18.27 -12.94 -30.71
N LYS A 285 -18.66 -12.92 -29.43
CA LYS A 285 -18.69 -11.70 -28.61
C LYS A 285 -17.30 -11.18 -28.27
N SER A 286 -16.26 -12.01 -28.40
CA SER A 286 -14.89 -11.63 -28.05
C SER A 286 -14.20 -10.72 -29.08
N PHE A 287 -14.78 -10.55 -30.27
CA PHE A 287 -14.23 -9.69 -31.32
C PHE A 287 -14.20 -8.23 -30.87
N GLY A 288 -13.04 -7.60 -30.97
CA GLY A 288 -12.83 -6.19 -30.71
C GLY A 288 -11.78 -5.61 -31.64
N SER A 289 -11.67 -4.28 -31.68
CA SER A 289 -10.78 -3.59 -32.62
C SER A 289 -9.31 -3.96 -32.44
N THR A 290 -8.59 -4.04 -33.55
CA THR A 290 -7.13 -4.26 -33.63
C THR A 290 -6.33 -2.97 -33.81
N LYS A 291 -7.00 -1.82 -33.99
CA LYS A 291 -6.38 -0.56 -34.43
C LYS A 291 -5.32 0.03 -33.49
N SER A 292 -5.30 -0.38 -32.23
CA SER A 292 -4.29 0.05 -31.26
C SER A 292 -2.90 -0.51 -31.57
N ASP A 293 -2.81 -1.56 -32.39
CA ASP A 293 -1.58 -2.23 -32.76
C ASP A 293 -1.31 -2.07 -34.27
N PRO A 294 -0.41 -1.14 -34.66
CA PRO A 294 -0.06 -0.94 -36.07
C PRO A 294 0.75 -2.08 -36.67
N GLN A 295 1.24 -3.02 -35.85
CA GLN A 295 1.99 -4.21 -36.28
C GLN A 295 1.10 -5.47 -36.32
N SER A 296 -0.18 -5.34 -35.95
CA SER A 296 -1.14 -6.42 -36.06
C SER A 296 -1.26 -6.90 -37.50
N PRO A 297 -1.44 -8.22 -37.74
CA PRO A 297 -1.86 -8.70 -39.04
C PRO A 297 -3.16 -8.04 -39.48
N GLU A 298 -3.35 -7.96 -40.80
CA GLU A 298 -4.50 -7.31 -41.44
C GLU A 298 -5.84 -7.91 -40.98
N TYR A 299 -6.43 -7.28 -39.97
CA TYR A 299 -7.74 -7.63 -39.40
C TYR A 299 -8.56 -6.39 -39.10
N ASP A 300 -9.87 -6.47 -39.35
CA ASP A 300 -10.83 -5.46 -38.90
C ASP A 300 -11.06 -5.54 -37.37
N SER A 301 -11.08 -6.78 -36.85
CA SER A 301 -11.27 -7.09 -35.44
C SER A 301 -10.64 -8.45 -35.10
N TYR A 302 -10.31 -8.67 -33.82
CA TYR A 302 -9.75 -9.94 -33.33
C TYR A 302 -10.45 -10.40 -32.06
N GLY A 303 -10.76 -11.70 -32.02
CA GLY A 303 -11.42 -12.39 -30.91
C GLY A 303 -10.61 -13.60 -30.45
N PHE A 304 -11.27 -14.62 -29.90
CA PHE A 304 -10.64 -15.83 -29.41
C PHE A 304 -9.96 -16.66 -30.51
N GLY A 305 -8.68 -16.39 -30.71
CA GLY A 305 -7.81 -17.06 -31.66
C GLY A 305 -8.33 -16.98 -33.10
N MET A 306 -9.07 -15.93 -33.46
CA MET A 306 -9.61 -15.68 -34.80
C MET A 306 -9.70 -14.18 -35.05
N GLY A 307 -9.41 -13.78 -36.29
CA GLY A 307 -9.64 -12.41 -36.77
C GLY A 307 -10.78 -12.34 -37.77
N GLU A 308 -11.26 -11.12 -37.99
CA GLU A 308 -12.29 -10.78 -38.97
C GLU A 308 -11.65 -9.97 -40.10
N ILE A 309 -11.92 -10.34 -41.35
CA ILE A 309 -11.59 -9.53 -42.53
C ILE A 309 -12.84 -9.47 -43.39
N SER A 310 -13.35 -8.26 -43.63
CA SER A 310 -14.49 -8.07 -44.51
C SER A 310 -15.67 -8.97 -44.08
N GLY A 311 -15.99 -9.06 -42.79
CA GLY A 311 -17.10 -9.90 -42.31
C GLY A 311 -16.91 -11.43 -42.42
N PHE A 312 -15.78 -11.90 -42.96
CA PHE A 312 -15.38 -13.30 -42.83
C PHE A 312 -14.57 -13.47 -41.55
N ILE A 313 -14.77 -14.60 -40.87
CA ILE A 313 -14.02 -14.94 -39.65
C ILE A 313 -13.09 -16.12 -39.90
N GLY A 314 -11.89 -16.06 -39.32
CA GLY A 314 -10.89 -17.08 -39.52
C GLY A 314 -9.53 -16.63 -39.01
N HIS A 315 -8.46 -16.90 -39.73
CA HIS A 315 -7.12 -16.49 -39.31
C HIS A 315 -6.15 -16.38 -40.50
N THR A 316 -5.26 -15.40 -40.46
CA THR A 316 -4.07 -15.29 -41.32
C THR A 316 -2.89 -16.05 -40.73
N GLY A 317 -1.93 -16.43 -41.54
CA GLY A 317 -0.70 -17.08 -41.13
C GLY A 317 0.46 -16.32 -41.72
N ASN A 318 1.39 -15.84 -40.89
CA ASN A 318 2.66 -15.30 -41.36
C ASN A 318 3.79 -15.89 -40.51
N GLY A 319 4.85 -16.33 -41.18
CA GLY A 319 6.16 -16.54 -40.59
C GLY A 319 7.14 -17.15 -41.60
N LEU A 320 8.43 -16.98 -41.36
CA LEU A 320 9.56 -17.41 -42.22
C LEU A 320 9.22 -18.45 -43.31
N GLY A 321 9.16 -18.01 -44.56
CA GLY A 321 9.02 -18.88 -45.72
C GLY A 321 7.60 -19.18 -46.16
N PHE A 322 6.59 -18.85 -45.35
CA PHE A 322 5.19 -19.19 -45.65
C PHE A 322 4.23 -18.13 -45.11
N GLU A 323 3.23 -17.80 -45.93
CA GLU A 323 2.06 -17.06 -45.49
C GLU A 323 0.79 -17.82 -45.89
N ALA A 324 -0.28 -17.63 -45.13
CA ALA A 324 -1.53 -18.35 -45.28
C ALA A 324 -2.73 -17.49 -44.89
N LEU A 325 -3.91 -17.88 -45.34
CA LEU A 325 -5.19 -17.31 -44.90
C LEU A 325 -6.27 -18.38 -44.99
N VAL A 326 -7.10 -18.45 -43.97
CA VAL A 326 -8.35 -19.22 -43.99
C VAL A 326 -9.46 -18.36 -43.40
N MET A 327 -10.52 -18.12 -44.18
CA MET A 327 -11.61 -17.21 -43.82
C MET A 327 -12.96 -17.82 -44.18
N TYR A 328 -13.94 -17.73 -43.28
CA TYR A 328 -15.29 -18.28 -43.43
C TYR A 328 -16.38 -17.22 -43.32
N ASP A 329 -17.27 -17.18 -44.31
CA ASP A 329 -18.47 -16.37 -44.36
C ASP A 329 -19.66 -17.22 -43.93
N ARG A 330 -20.17 -16.89 -42.74
CA ARG A 330 -21.29 -17.57 -42.09
C ARG A 330 -22.62 -17.36 -42.81
N ALA A 331 -22.80 -16.21 -43.45
CA ALA A 331 -24.05 -15.86 -44.10
C ALA A 331 -24.28 -16.70 -45.37
N ASN A 332 -23.18 -17.06 -46.06
CA ASN A 332 -23.24 -17.74 -47.34
C ASN A 332 -22.65 -19.16 -47.35
N ASP A 333 -22.24 -19.70 -46.18
CA ASP A 333 -21.55 -20.98 -46.01
C ASP A 333 -20.36 -21.13 -46.98
N ARG A 334 -19.45 -20.14 -46.93
CA ARG A 334 -18.33 -20.02 -47.87
C ARG A 334 -16.99 -19.94 -47.15
N THR A 335 -16.04 -20.79 -47.53
CA THR A 335 -14.64 -20.71 -47.08
C THR A 335 -13.74 -20.28 -48.22
N ILE A 336 -12.83 -19.33 -47.97
CA ILE A 336 -11.71 -19.01 -48.86
C ILE A 336 -10.40 -19.33 -48.14
N THR A 337 -9.50 -20.00 -48.84
CA THR A 337 -8.20 -20.43 -48.31
C THR A 337 -7.10 -20.12 -49.30
N ILE A 338 -6.01 -19.52 -48.83
CA ILE A 338 -4.83 -19.14 -49.62
C ILE A 338 -3.60 -19.61 -48.86
N LEU A 339 -2.73 -20.40 -49.50
CA LEU A 339 -1.46 -20.86 -48.94
C LEU A 339 -0.34 -20.49 -49.91
N ILE A 340 0.68 -19.75 -49.45
CA ILE A 340 1.82 -19.34 -50.27
C ILE A 340 3.14 -19.76 -49.63
N ASN A 341 4.16 -20.04 -50.45
CA ASN A 341 5.50 -20.44 -49.99
C ASN A 341 6.50 -19.28 -50.02
N SER A 342 6.05 -18.08 -49.70
CA SER A 342 6.90 -16.90 -49.52
C SER A 342 6.51 -16.18 -48.24
N SER A 343 7.47 -15.49 -47.62
CA SER A 343 7.21 -14.44 -46.65
C SER A 343 7.94 -13.16 -47.06
N ASN A 344 7.26 -12.02 -47.09
CA ASN A 344 7.85 -10.72 -47.45
C ASN A 344 7.73 -9.72 -46.29
N PRO A 345 8.84 -9.24 -45.69
CA PRO A 345 8.78 -8.26 -44.61
C PRO A 345 8.11 -6.93 -44.99
N ASP A 346 8.12 -6.54 -46.27
CA ASP A 346 7.49 -5.30 -46.74
C ASP A 346 6.01 -5.50 -47.15
N ASP A 347 5.53 -6.74 -47.23
CA ASP A 347 4.11 -7.09 -47.44
C ASP A 347 3.75 -8.33 -46.59
N PRO A 348 3.70 -8.20 -45.25
CA PRO A 348 3.54 -9.34 -44.32
C PRO A 348 2.13 -9.96 -44.32
N ASP A 349 1.22 -9.52 -45.18
CA ASP A 349 -0.18 -9.97 -45.24
C ASP A 349 -0.64 -10.21 -46.69
N ALA A 350 0.26 -10.67 -47.56
CA ALA A 350 -0.03 -10.87 -48.98
C ALA A 350 -1.28 -11.74 -49.24
N PRO A 351 -1.56 -12.83 -48.48
CA PRO A 351 -2.82 -13.57 -48.57
C PRO A 351 -4.08 -12.74 -48.25
N ALA A 352 -4.02 -11.82 -47.29
CA ALA A 352 -5.15 -10.96 -46.94
C ALA A 352 -5.44 -9.93 -48.04
N HIS A 353 -4.40 -9.35 -48.64
CA HIS A 353 -4.51 -8.48 -49.80
C HIS A 353 -5.13 -9.22 -50.99
N LEU A 354 -4.61 -10.40 -51.33
CA LEU A 354 -5.19 -11.24 -52.39
C LEU A 354 -6.63 -11.66 -52.07
N PHE A 355 -6.94 -11.98 -50.82
CA PHE A 355 -8.31 -12.29 -50.40
C PHE A 355 -9.28 -11.14 -50.70
N LYS A 356 -8.92 -9.88 -50.40
CA LYS A 356 -9.75 -8.71 -50.72
C LYS A 356 -9.94 -8.52 -52.23
N GLU A 357 -8.90 -8.76 -53.03
CA GLU A 357 -9.01 -8.75 -54.51
C GLU A 357 -9.94 -9.83 -55.05
N LEU A 358 -9.85 -11.06 -54.52
CA LEU A 358 -10.74 -12.16 -54.91
C LEU A 358 -12.19 -11.88 -54.49
N LEU A 359 -12.42 -11.26 -53.33
CA LEU A 359 -13.77 -10.83 -52.92
C LEU A 359 -14.39 -9.83 -53.90
N ALA A 360 -13.60 -8.87 -54.40
CA ALA A 360 -14.07 -7.91 -55.41
C ALA A 360 -14.51 -8.61 -56.71
N ILE A 361 -13.76 -9.62 -57.16
CA ILE A 361 -14.09 -10.43 -58.35
C ILE A 361 -15.35 -11.27 -58.12
N LEU A 362 -15.54 -11.79 -56.91
CA LEU A 362 -16.73 -12.54 -56.52
C LEU A 362 -17.98 -11.65 -56.35
N GLY A 363 -17.86 -10.34 -56.57
CA GLY A 363 -18.95 -9.38 -56.38
C GLY A 363 -19.44 -9.32 -54.94
N TRP A 364 -18.55 -9.62 -53.98
CA TRP A 364 -18.90 -9.66 -52.57
C TRP A 364 -19.08 -8.24 -52.02
N THR A 365 -20.18 -8.04 -51.31
CA THR A 365 -20.45 -6.88 -50.45
C THR A 365 -20.77 -7.38 -49.04
N PRO A 366 -20.33 -6.68 -47.97
CA PRO A 366 -20.63 -7.10 -46.61
C PRO A 366 -22.15 -7.13 -46.37
N ALA A 367 -22.67 -8.24 -45.86
CA ALA A 367 -24.06 -8.32 -45.43
C ALA A 367 -24.29 -7.46 -44.18
N GLY A 368 -25.34 -6.63 -44.17
CA GLY A 368 -25.77 -5.86 -42.99
C GLY A 368 -25.29 -4.41 -42.88
N GLN A 369 -24.58 -3.86 -43.87
CA GLN A 369 -24.33 -2.42 -43.93
C GLN A 369 -25.53 -1.67 -44.54
N ILE A 370 -26.16 -0.78 -43.77
CA ILE A 370 -26.92 0.34 -44.34
C ILE A 370 -25.88 1.36 -44.80
N GLN A 371 -25.48 1.32 -46.08
CA GLN A 371 -24.76 2.44 -46.69
C GLN A 371 -25.77 3.48 -47.17
N VAL A 372 -25.81 4.63 -46.50
CA VAL A 372 -26.49 5.81 -47.04
C VAL A 372 -25.51 6.52 -47.96
N ALA A 373 -25.63 6.30 -49.27
CA ALA A 373 -24.85 7.04 -50.26
C ALA A 373 -25.28 8.52 -50.27
N ALA A 374 -24.32 9.43 -50.49
CA ALA A 374 -24.57 10.87 -50.59
C ALA A 374 -25.41 11.29 -51.83
N ASP A 375 -25.84 10.32 -52.64
CA ASP A 375 -26.54 10.55 -53.92
C ASP A 375 -28.05 10.79 -53.79
N GLY A 376 -28.60 10.71 -52.57
CA GLY A 376 -29.98 11.12 -52.28
C GLY A 376 -31.07 10.12 -52.68
N THR A 377 -30.76 8.82 -52.76
CA THR A 377 -31.76 7.80 -53.05
C THR A 377 -32.40 7.22 -51.77
N ASN A 378 -33.73 7.37 -51.64
CA ASN A 378 -34.51 6.96 -50.46
C ASN A 378 -34.92 5.47 -50.52
N ALA A 379 -34.87 4.76 -49.39
CA ALA A 379 -35.56 3.47 -49.20
C ALA A 379 -36.67 3.62 -48.15
N VAL A 380 -37.87 3.12 -48.45
CA VAL A 380 -39.04 3.17 -47.55
C VAL A 380 -39.21 1.81 -46.87
N VAL A 381 -39.20 1.78 -45.54
CA VAL A 381 -39.62 0.63 -44.73
C VAL A 381 -40.86 1.05 -43.93
N GLY A 382 -41.95 0.30 -44.07
CA GLY A 382 -43.31 0.78 -43.78
C GLY A 382 -43.75 0.87 -42.31
N ALA A 383 -44.92 1.51 -42.17
CA ALA A 383 -45.75 1.82 -40.98
C ALA A 383 -45.15 2.81 -39.95
N GLY A 384 -45.25 4.10 -40.29
CA GLY A 384 -44.60 5.24 -39.61
C GLY A 384 -43.67 5.93 -40.61
N THR A 385 -43.48 7.26 -40.54
CA THR A 385 -42.62 7.95 -41.51
C THR A 385 -41.15 7.81 -41.07
N ILE A 386 -40.47 6.80 -41.60
CA ILE A 386 -39.01 6.60 -41.44
C ILE A 386 -38.34 6.96 -42.76
N TRP A 387 -37.32 7.81 -42.72
CA TRP A 387 -36.52 8.19 -43.89
C TRP A 387 -35.09 7.72 -43.73
N THR A 388 -34.55 7.05 -44.76
CA THR A 388 -33.12 6.72 -44.88
C THR A 388 -32.56 7.42 -46.12
N GLY A 389 -31.52 8.26 -45.98
CA GLY A 389 -31.06 9.22 -46.99
C GLY A 389 -30.90 10.62 -46.42
N LEU A 390 -30.14 11.55 -47.05
CA LEU A 390 -30.07 12.97 -46.63
C LEU A 390 -31.46 13.66 -46.80
N VAL A 391 -32.36 13.49 -45.84
CA VAL A 391 -33.75 13.98 -45.93
C VAL A 391 -33.98 15.21 -45.07
N SER A 392 -34.44 16.31 -45.67
CA SER A 392 -34.93 17.50 -44.96
C SER A 392 -36.28 17.18 -44.28
N GLY A 393 -36.29 17.09 -42.95
CA GLY A 393 -37.51 16.89 -42.15
C GLY A 393 -38.41 18.15 -42.12
N PRO A 394 -39.62 18.04 -41.54
CA PRO A 394 -40.58 19.16 -41.40
C PRO A 394 -40.05 20.37 -40.60
N PHE A 395 -38.88 20.22 -39.96
CA PHE A 395 -38.18 21.26 -39.20
C PHE A 395 -36.88 21.74 -39.87
N GLY A 396 -36.60 21.33 -41.12
CA GLY A 396 -35.42 21.76 -41.87
C GLY A 396 -34.12 21.01 -41.57
N ALA A 397 -34.08 20.13 -40.55
CA ALA A 397 -32.93 19.27 -40.28
C ALA A 397 -32.78 18.18 -41.34
N ARG A 398 -31.57 17.97 -41.85
CA ARG A 398 -31.19 16.80 -42.66
C ARG A 398 -30.71 15.71 -41.69
N ALA A 399 -30.94 14.42 -41.93
CA ALA A 399 -30.42 13.29 -41.14
C ALA A 399 -30.23 12.04 -42.01
N ALA A 400 -29.29 11.15 -41.73
CA ALA A 400 -29.12 9.91 -42.51
C ALA A 400 -30.17 8.84 -42.17
N VAL A 401 -30.58 8.80 -40.90
CA VAL A 401 -31.75 8.06 -40.41
C VAL A 401 -32.65 9.02 -39.65
N TYR A 402 -33.90 9.16 -40.07
CA TYR A 402 -34.90 10.02 -39.42
C TYR A 402 -36.13 9.21 -39.04
N ALA A 403 -36.47 9.18 -37.75
CA ALA A 403 -37.69 8.56 -37.23
C ALA A 403 -38.57 9.60 -36.53
N ALA A 404 -39.81 9.81 -36.99
CA ALA A 404 -40.75 10.69 -36.32
C ALA A 404 -42.22 10.26 -36.38
N ASN A 405 -43.08 10.97 -35.65
CA ASN A 405 -44.53 10.75 -35.57
C ASN A 405 -44.90 9.31 -35.15
N GLY A 406 -44.22 8.76 -34.15
CA GLY A 406 -44.45 7.38 -33.68
C GLY A 406 -43.83 6.27 -34.53
N GLY A 407 -43.01 6.59 -35.54
CA GLY A 407 -42.26 5.60 -36.33
C GLY A 407 -41.13 4.95 -35.53
N SER A 408 -40.88 3.65 -35.78
CA SER A 408 -39.83 2.87 -35.10
C SER A 408 -38.85 2.27 -36.10
N ALA A 409 -37.56 2.58 -35.99
CA ALA A 409 -36.50 1.94 -36.78
C ALA A 409 -35.67 1.02 -35.88
N VAL A 410 -35.49 -0.25 -36.29
CA VAL A 410 -34.60 -1.21 -35.63
C VAL A 410 -33.57 -1.64 -36.65
N ALA A 411 -32.29 -1.49 -36.34
CA ALA A 411 -31.19 -1.97 -37.17
C ALA A 411 -30.31 -2.94 -36.38
N ASP A 412 -30.24 -4.17 -36.88
CA ASP A 412 -29.34 -5.22 -36.40
C ASP A 412 -28.12 -5.28 -37.35
N GLY A 413 -26.96 -4.74 -36.95
CA GLY A 413 -25.70 -4.79 -37.73
C GLY A 413 -24.88 -3.50 -37.82
N ARG A 414 -23.81 -3.51 -38.63
CA ARG A 414 -22.84 -2.40 -38.76
C ARG A 414 -23.39 -1.23 -39.59
N VAL A 415 -23.74 -0.13 -38.92
CA VAL A 415 -24.21 1.11 -39.57
C VAL A 415 -23.03 2.03 -39.86
N THR A 416 -22.51 2.01 -41.09
CA THR A 416 -21.46 2.95 -41.52
C THR A 416 -22.07 4.10 -42.30
N LEU A 417 -21.93 5.32 -41.79
CA LEU A 417 -22.42 6.54 -42.43
C LEU A 417 -21.24 7.25 -43.08
N ALA A 418 -21.35 7.63 -44.36
CA ALA A 418 -20.30 8.45 -44.99
C ALA A 418 -20.21 9.82 -44.29
N PRO A 419 -19.04 10.49 -44.27
CA PRO A 419 -18.92 11.85 -43.77
C PRO A 419 -19.95 12.75 -44.46
N LEU A 420 -20.89 13.29 -43.69
CA LEU A 420 -21.89 14.21 -44.22
C LEU A 420 -21.29 15.62 -44.16
N GLN A 421 -21.21 16.30 -45.31
CA GLN A 421 -20.92 17.73 -45.33
C GLN A 421 -22.18 18.50 -44.89
N ASP A 422 -21.98 19.56 -44.09
CA ASP A 422 -22.98 20.51 -43.59
C ASP A 422 -24.00 19.99 -42.54
N TYR A 423 -23.80 20.28 -41.25
CA TYR A 423 -24.85 20.40 -40.20
C TYR A 423 -25.94 19.30 -40.13
N VAL A 424 -25.59 18.02 -40.29
CA VAL A 424 -26.56 16.91 -40.35
C VAL A 424 -26.34 15.92 -39.19
N PRO A 425 -27.29 15.74 -38.24
CA PRO A 425 -27.26 14.60 -37.32
C PRO A 425 -27.21 13.28 -38.11
N ALA A 426 -26.36 12.35 -37.68
CA ALA A 426 -26.28 11.02 -38.26
C ALA A 426 -27.62 10.28 -38.09
N ILE A 427 -28.22 10.39 -36.90
CA ILE A 427 -29.56 9.88 -36.60
C ILE A 427 -30.33 10.93 -35.82
N PHE A 428 -31.56 11.19 -36.27
CA PHE A 428 -32.49 12.09 -35.59
C PHE A 428 -33.79 11.35 -35.25
N VAL A 429 -34.19 11.43 -33.98
CA VAL A 429 -35.44 10.87 -33.47
C VAL A 429 -36.29 12.02 -32.93
N GLY A 430 -37.51 12.22 -33.46
CA GLY A 430 -38.39 13.27 -32.96
C GLY A 430 -39.88 12.97 -32.99
N GLY A 431 -40.71 13.81 -32.39
CA GLY A 431 -42.18 13.67 -32.43
C GLY A 431 -42.70 12.28 -32.03
N GLY A 432 -42.11 11.67 -30.98
CA GLY A 432 -42.51 10.36 -30.45
C GLY A 432 -41.97 9.15 -31.22
N GLY A 433 -41.00 9.34 -32.11
CA GLY A 433 -40.30 8.24 -32.79
C GLY A 433 -39.41 7.42 -31.85
N ARG A 434 -39.04 6.21 -32.29
CA ARG A 434 -38.10 5.33 -31.59
C ARG A 434 -37.03 4.81 -32.55
N VAL A 435 -35.78 4.79 -32.13
CA VAL A 435 -34.69 4.13 -32.86
C VAL A 435 -33.97 3.18 -31.92
N GLU A 436 -33.83 1.92 -32.35
CA GLU A 436 -33.05 0.90 -31.66
C GLU A 436 -31.92 0.41 -32.56
N LEU A 437 -30.68 0.46 -32.05
CA LEU A 437 -29.50 -0.05 -32.75
C LEU A 437 -28.86 -1.14 -31.90
N GLY A 438 -28.63 -2.31 -32.51
CA GLY A 438 -28.05 -3.49 -31.86
C GLY A 438 -27.04 -4.22 -32.75
N LEU A 439 -26.06 -4.87 -32.12
CA LEU A 439 -25.09 -5.83 -32.70
C LEU A 439 -23.93 -5.23 -33.51
N GLY A 440 -22.86 -4.84 -32.80
CA GLY A 440 -21.48 -4.79 -33.31
C GLY A 440 -21.19 -3.71 -34.35
N GLY A 441 -22.02 -2.67 -34.41
CA GLY A 441 -21.89 -1.63 -35.41
C GLY A 441 -20.95 -0.51 -35.01
N ASP A 442 -19.88 -0.32 -35.79
CA ASP A 442 -19.13 0.94 -35.82
C ASP A 442 -19.92 2.01 -36.58
N ILE A 443 -20.42 3.00 -35.87
CA ILE A 443 -20.96 4.23 -36.45
C ILE A 443 -19.81 5.23 -36.55
N THR A 444 -19.26 5.38 -37.75
CA THR A 444 -18.26 6.40 -38.07
C THR A 444 -18.96 7.57 -38.74
N ALA A 445 -18.76 8.82 -38.30
CA ALA A 445 -18.97 9.98 -39.16
C ALA A 445 -18.16 11.19 -38.68
N SER A 446 -18.11 12.23 -39.50
CA SER A 446 -17.43 13.49 -39.17
C SER A 446 -18.41 14.52 -38.60
N PRO A 447 -18.22 14.99 -37.36
CA PRO A 447 -18.96 16.15 -36.86
C PRO A 447 -18.52 17.38 -37.64
N GLY A 448 -19.42 17.95 -38.43
CA GLY A 448 -19.25 19.28 -39.01
C GLY A 448 -20.21 20.27 -38.34
N GLY A 449 -19.69 21.16 -37.50
CA GLY A 449 -20.44 22.26 -36.87
C GLY A 449 -21.13 21.91 -35.53
N ASP A 450 -22.05 22.76 -35.06
CA ASP A 450 -22.75 22.67 -33.75
C ASP A 450 -23.77 21.52 -33.61
N GLY A 451 -23.76 20.53 -34.51
CA GLY A 451 -24.78 19.46 -34.57
C GLY A 451 -24.52 18.27 -33.65
N ALA A 452 -25.57 17.63 -33.12
CA ALA A 452 -25.45 16.35 -32.41
C ALA A 452 -25.41 15.17 -33.39
N PHE A 453 -24.58 14.17 -33.12
CA PHE A 453 -24.37 13.00 -33.96
C PHE A 453 -25.56 12.03 -33.87
N LEU A 454 -25.95 11.61 -32.67
CA LEU A 454 -27.23 10.95 -32.40
C LEU A 454 -28.11 11.90 -31.58
N ARG A 455 -29.24 12.35 -32.12
CA ARG A 455 -30.15 13.28 -31.45
C ARG A 455 -31.53 12.69 -31.26
N ALA A 456 -32.01 12.68 -30.01
CA ALA A 456 -33.40 12.45 -29.68
C ALA A 456 -34.01 13.75 -29.13
N GLU A 457 -35.08 14.23 -29.75
CA GLU A 457 -35.64 15.55 -29.46
C GLU A 457 -37.17 15.58 -29.63
N THR A 458 -37.89 16.11 -28.63
CA THR A 458 -39.35 16.33 -28.62
C THR A 458 -40.26 15.09 -28.57
N GLY A 459 -41.36 15.20 -27.82
CA GLY A 459 -42.56 14.37 -27.99
C GLY A 459 -42.44 12.90 -27.58
N THR A 460 -41.65 12.57 -26.55
CA THR A 460 -41.32 11.19 -26.10
C THR A 460 -40.46 10.39 -27.07
N ALA A 461 -39.56 11.07 -27.80
CA ALA A 461 -38.57 10.41 -28.65
C ALA A 461 -37.66 9.49 -27.81
N SER A 462 -37.37 8.29 -28.32
CA SER A 462 -36.57 7.28 -27.62
C SER A 462 -35.45 6.73 -28.49
N LEU A 463 -34.22 6.79 -27.98
CA LEU A 463 -33.03 6.20 -28.59
C LEU A 463 -32.53 5.05 -27.72
N VAL A 464 -32.38 3.85 -28.28
CA VAL A 464 -31.84 2.68 -27.58
C VAL A 464 -30.62 2.17 -28.32
N LEU A 465 -29.46 2.17 -27.66
CA LEU A 465 -28.19 1.69 -28.21
C LEU A 465 -27.70 0.50 -27.41
N SER A 466 -27.33 -0.58 -28.09
CA SER A 466 -26.77 -1.79 -27.46
C SER A 466 -25.63 -2.37 -28.31
N ASP A 467 -24.45 -2.56 -27.73
CA ASP A 467 -23.26 -3.07 -28.44
C ASP A 467 -22.84 -2.17 -29.63
N VAL A 468 -22.69 -0.87 -29.37
CA VAL A 468 -22.42 0.14 -30.42
C VAL A 468 -21.10 0.84 -30.16
N ASN A 469 -20.24 0.92 -31.18
CA ASN A 469 -19.06 1.78 -31.18
C ASN A 469 -19.32 3.01 -32.03
N ILE A 470 -19.09 4.19 -31.48
CA ILE A 470 -19.27 5.48 -32.13
C ILE A 470 -17.89 6.12 -32.29
N LEU A 471 -17.48 6.36 -33.54
CA LEU A 471 -16.26 7.07 -33.88
C LEU A 471 -16.60 8.46 -34.43
N LEU A 472 -16.22 9.48 -33.67
CA LEU A 472 -16.41 10.91 -33.96
C LEU A 472 -15.17 11.45 -34.70
N ASN A 473 -15.18 11.36 -36.03
CA ASN A 473 -14.06 11.74 -36.90
C ASN A 473 -14.07 13.23 -37.26
N GLY A 474 -13.63 14.10 -36.35
CA GLY A 474 -13.48 15.54 -36.61
C GLY A 474 -12.12 16.06 -36.19
N ASP A 475 -11.53 16.95 -37.01
CA ASP A 475 -10.29 17.67 -36.66
C ASP A 475 -10.55 18.81 -35.65
N GLU A 476 -11.82 19.19 -35.46
CA GLU A 476 -12.28 20.22 -34.51
C GLU A 476 -13.20 19.62 -33.44
N VAL A 477 -13.18 20.21 -32.24
CA VAL A 477 -14.12 19.92 -31.14
C VAL A 477 -15.44 20.59 -31.48
N SER A 478 -16.30 19.92 -32.24
CA SER A 478 -17.63 20.43 -32.61
C SER A 478 -18.69 19.34 -32.46
N GLY A 479 -19.91 19.72 -32.08
CA GLY A 479 -21.05 18.80 -31.95
C GLY A 479 -21.05 17.89 -30.72
N THR A 480 -22.15 17.17 -30.50
CA THR A 480 -22.34 16.21 -29.38
C THR A 480 -22.39 14.78 -29.90
N GLY A 481 -21.83 13.79 -29.19
CA GLY A 481 -21.96 12.38 -29.54
C GLY A 481 -23.41 11.87 -29.46
N ILE A 482 -23.99 11.86 -28.27
CA ILE A 482 -25.40 11.49 -28.03
C ILE A 482 -26.10 12.63 -27.29
N ASP A 483 -27.17 13.16 -27.87
CA ASP A 483 -27.92 14.32 -27.38
C ASP A 483 -29.38 13.95 -27.14
N ALA A 484 -29.84 14.06 -25.89
CA ALA A 484 -31.24 13.89 -25.50
C ALA A 484 -31.82 15.22 -25.04
N ARG A 485 -32.82 15.73 -25.76
CA ARG A 485 -33.45 17.03 -25.48
C ARG A 485 -34.97 16.99 -25.43
N ASP A 486 -35.54 17.88 -24.62
CA ASP A 486 -36.95 18.23 -24.61
C ASP A 486 -37.93 17.04 -24.60
N SER A 487 -38.06 16.36 -23.45
CA SER A 487 -38.93 15.17 -23.29
C SER A 487 -38.46 13.94 -24.08
N ALA A 488 -37.16 13.84 -24.39
CA ALA A 488 -36.55 12.68 -25.01
C ALA A 488 -35.75 11.83 -24.02
N GLU A 489 -35.60 10.55 -24.34
CA GLU A 489 -34.84 9.58 -23.54
C GLU A 489 -33.84 8.80 -24.41
N ALA A 490 -32.65 8.54 -23.86
CA ALA A 490 -31.68 7.61 -24.43
C ALA A 490 -31.31 6.50 -23.43
N VAL A 491 -31.28 5.25 -23.89
CA VAL A 491 -30.88 4.08 -23.11
C VAL A 491 -29.68 3.41 -23.77
N LEU A 492 -28.58 3.30 -23.04
CA LEU A 492 -27.27 2.85 -23.54
C LEU A 492 -26.84 1.57 -22.81
N THR A 493 -26.35 0.58 -23.54
CA THR A 493 -25.77 -0.64 -22.94
C THR A 493 -24.57 -1.10 -23.77
N ARG A 494 -23.37 -1.17 -23.18
CA ARG A 494 -22.14 -1.53 -23.92
C ARG A 494 -21.93 -0.61 -25.12
N VAL A 495 -21.76 0.68 -24.84
CA VAL A 495 -21.60 1.72 -25.87
C VAL A 495 -20.24 2.41 -25.70
N THR A 496 -19.44 2.41 -26.76
CA THR A 496 -18.15 3.12 -26.79
C THR A 496 -18.27 4.37 -27.65
N LEU A 497 -17.83 5.53 -27.16
CA LEU A 497 -17.71 6.78 -27.91
C LEU A 497 -16.24 7.18 -27.95
N THR A 498 -15.66 7.32 -29.14
CA THR A 498 -14.25 7.73 -29.31
C THR A 498 -14.13 8.87 -30.32
N GLY A 499 -13.29 9.88 -30.05
CA GLY A 499 -12.96 10.92 -31.03
C GLY A 499 -12.98 12.35 -30.47
N SER A 500 -13.36 13.32 -31.30
CA SER A 500 -13.44 14.74 -30.93
C SER A 500 -14.90 15.20 -30.88
N ALA A 501 -15.34 15.81 -29.78
CA ALA A 501 -16.70 16.33 -29.61
C ALA A 501 -16.76 17.43 -28.52
N LEU A 502 -17.71 18.36 -28.63
CA LEU A 502 -18.03 19.29 -27.53
C LEU A 502 -18.53 18.56 -26.30
N ALA A 503 -19.35 17.52 -26.49
CA ALA A 503 -19.81 16.64 -25.43
C ALA A 503 -19.95 15.20 -25.92
N GLY A 504 -19.53 14.21 -25.13
CA GLY A 504 -19.79 12.80 -25.42
C GLY A 504 -21.27 12.47 -25.30
N LEU A 505 -21.83 12.73 -24.11
CA LEU A 505 -23.27 12.70 -23.85
C LEU A 505 -23.75 14.11 -23.49
N HIS A 506 -24.93 14.48 -23.95
CA HIS A 506 -25.61 15.72 -23.56
C HIS A 506 -27.08 15.46 -23.21
N ALA A 507 -27.54 15.99 -22.08
CA ALA A 507 -28.94 15.94 -21.68
C ALA A 507 -29.42 17.29 -21.13
N GLY A 508 -30.57 17.78 -21.62
CA GLY A 508 -31.18 19.03 -21.12
C GLY A 508 -32.18 19.64 -22.09
N GLY A 509 -32.70 20.83 -21.77
CA GLY A 509 -33.59 21.58 -22.65
C GLY A 509 -34.65 22.40 -21.90
N GLU A 510 -35.70 22.80 -22.60
CA GLU A 510 -36.87 23.46 -22.03
C GLU A 510 -37.72 22.51 -21.19
N THR A 511 -37.71 21.21 -21.50
CA THR A 511 -38.46 20.15 -20.78
C THR A 511 -37.57 18.96 -20.39
N PRO A 512 -37.95 18.15 -19.38
CA PRO A 512 -37.11 17.07 -18.85
C PRO A 512 -36.59 16.09 -19.92
N ALA A 513 -35.30 15.79 -19.92
CA ALA A 513 -34.69 14.79 -20.80
C ALA A 513 -33.72 13.89 -20.01
N ALA A 514 -33.59 12.62 -20.42
CA ALA A 514 -32.82 11.64 -19.65
C ALA A 514 -31.92 10.75 -20.51
N ILE A 515 -30.73 10.44 -19.99
CA ILE A 515 -29.84 9.41 -20.53
C ILE A 515 -29.53 8.40 -19.42
N GLY A 516 -29.86 7.12 -19.64
CA GLY A 516 -29.49 6.01 -18.77
C GLY A 516 -28.49 5.09 -19.48
N GLY A 517 -27.38 4.75 -18.82
CA GLY A 517 -26.32 3.93 -19.41
C GLY A 517 -25.74 2.88 -18.46
N ALA A 518 -25.41 1.72 -19.01
CA ALA A 518 -24.59 0.69 -18.35
C ALA A 518 -23.45 0.27 -19.29
N GLU A 519 -22.22 0.15 -18.78
CA GLU A 519 -21.05 -0.19 -19.60
C GLU A 519 -20.87 0.80 -20.76
N VAL A 520 -20.85 2.10 -20.43
CA VAL A 520 -20.64 3.18 -21.40
C VAL A 520 -19.23 3.72 -21.27
N ASP A 521 -18.44 3.64 -22.34
CA ASP A 521 -17.03 4.06 -22.39
C ASP A 521 -16.88 5.28 -23.30
N ILE A 522 -16.47 6.43 -22.76
CA ILE A 522 -16.29 7.68 -23.49
C ILE A 522 -14.81 8.05 -23.52
N ASN A 523 -14.20 8.12 -24.69
CA ASN A 523 -12.79 8.39 -24.91
C ASN A 523 -12.62 9.58 -25.87
N LEU A 524 -12.55 10.80 -25.34
CA LEU A 524 -12.47 12.00 -26.18
C LEU A 524 -11.10 12.66 -26.16
N THR A 525 -10.76 13.32 -27.27
CA THR A 525 -9.54 14.12 -27.43
C THR A 525 -9.66 15.55 -26.87
N GLY A 526 -10.84 15.95 -26.40
CA GLY A 526 -11.16 17.25 -25.81
C GLY A 526 -12.67 17.42 -25.64
N GLY A 527 -13.10 18.56 -25.07
CA GLY A 527 -14.51 18.81 -24.76
C GLY A 527 -14.99 18.13 -23.49
N ASP A 528 -16.30 18.03 -23.29
CA ASP A 528 -16.88 17.45 -22.09
C ASP A 528 -17.23 15.96 -22.28
N GLY A 529 -16.95 15.11 -21.30
CA GLY A 529 -17.34 13.69 -21.38
C GLY A 529 -18.86 13.55 -21.33
N VAL A 530 -19.46 14.14 -20.30
CA VAL A 530 -20.91 14.25 -20.11
C VAL A 530 -21.25 15.69 -19.78
N TRP A 531 -22.18 16.28 -20.52
CA TRP A 531 -22.70 17.63 -20.28
C TRP A 531 -24.19 17.59 -19.94
N VAL A 532 -24.57 18.15 -18.79
CA VAL A 532 -25.96 18.21 -18.31
C VAL A 532 -26.36 19.67 -18.10
N GLU A 533 -27.40 20.10 -18.80
CA GLU A 533 -28.01 21.42 -18.68
C GLU A 533 -29.32 21.34 -17.86
N PRO A 534 -29.99 22.48 -17.55
CA PRO A 534 -31.25 22.45 -16.82
C PRO A 534 -32.29 21.52 -17.48
N ASN A 535 -33.03 20.81 -16.63
CA ASN A 535 -33.97 19.73 -16.98
C ASN A 535 -33.32 18.43 -17.50
N GLY A 536 -31.99 18.32 -17.50
CA GLY A 536 -31.27 17.10 -17.87
C GLY A 536 -31.06 16.15 -16.69
N THR A 537 -31.14 14.83 -16.96
CA THR A 537 -30.71 13.78 -16.02
C THR A 537 -29.85 12.75 -16.74
N VAL A 538 -28.66 12.45 -16.20
CA VAL A 538 -27.80 11.37 -16.69
C VAL A 538 -27.53 10.38 -15.58
N ALA A 539 -27.71 9.08 -15.84
CA ALA A 539 -27.41 8.00 -14.89
C ALA A 539 -26.51 6.95 -15.56
N LEU A 540 -25.34 6.71 -15.00
CA LEU A 540 -24.33 5.77 -15.54
C LEU A 540 -23.92 4.73 -14.50
N VAL A 541 -23.78 3.48 -14.93
CA VAL A 541 -23.34 2.35 -14.10
C VAL A 541 -22.25 1.56 -14.83
N ASP A 542 -21.19 1.19 -14.14
CA ASP A 542 -20.08 0.40 -14.73
C ASP A 542 -19.47 1.05 -15.98
N SER A 543 -19.36 2.38 -15.96
CA SER A 543 -18.97 3.21 -17.11
C SER A 543 -17.59 3.84 -16.92
N SER A 544 -16.95 4.22 -18.03
CA SER A 544 -15.70 4.96 -18.01
C SER A 544 -15.75 6.21 -18.90
N ILE A 545 -15.08 7.27 -18.46
CA ILE A 545 -14.93 8.54 -19.18
C ILE A 545 -13.45 8.91 -19.11
N ARG A 546 -12.79 9.03 -20.27
CA ARG A 546 -11.40 9.41 -20.41
C ARG A 546 -11.28 10.58 -21.38
N LEU A 547 -10.67 11.66 -20.93
CA LEU A 547 -10.38 12.85 -21.74
C LEU A 547 -8.88 13.08 -21.86
N ASN A 548 -8.36 13.04 -23.09
CA ASN A 548 -6.95 13.23 -23.37
C ASN A 548 -6.58 14.70 -23.66
N GLY A 549 -7.57 15.57 -23.86
CA GLY A 549 -7.39 17.01 -24.09
C GLY A 549 -8.13 17.89 -23.08
N ALA A 550 -8.18 19.20 -23.34
CA ALA A 550 -8.82 20.16 -22.47
C ALA A 550 -10.35 19.98 -22.44
N GLY A 551 -10.95 20.13 -21.26
CA GLY A 551 -12.38 20.00 -21.03
C GLY A 551 -12.71 19.40 -19.66
N SER A 552 -13.97 18.98 -19.48
CA SER A 552 -14.46 18.44 -18.21
C SER A 552 -14.97 17.01 -18.35
N GLY A 553 -14.55 16.09 -17.48
CA GLY A 553 -15.09 14.73 -17.49
C GLY A 553 -16.62 14.74 -17.36
N LEU A 554 -17.10 15.44 -16.35
CA LEU A 554 -18.52 15.71 -16.08
C LEU A 554 -18.74 17.22 -15.98
N HIS A 555 -19.63 17.78 -16.80
CA HIS A 555 -20.02 19.19 -16.76
C HIS A 555 -21.53 19.31 -16.48
N ILE A 556 -21.90 19.87 -15.33
CA ILE A 556 -23.29 20.03 -14.90
C ILE A 556 -23.56 21.50 -14.63
N THR A 557 -24.48 22.09 -15.39
CA THR A 557 -24.91 23.47 -15.24
C THR A 557 -26.39 23.54 -14.85
N GLY A 558 -26.65 24.02 -13.64
CA GLY A 558 -27.98 24.25 -13.08
C GLY A 558 -28.56 25.62 -13.46
N GLY A 559 -29.81 25.88 -13.05
CA GLY A 559 -30.53 27.11 -13.36
C GLY A 559 -32.00 27.04 -12.94
N ASN A 560 -32.92 27.39 -13.85
CA ASN A 560 -34.38 27.38 -13.58
C ASN A 560 -35.00 25.96 -13.50
N GLY A 561 -34.22 24.90 -13.66
CA GLY A 561 -34.62 23.50 -13.59
C GLY A 561 -33.47 22.62 -13.10
N PRO A 562 -33.76 21.38 -12.66
CA PRO A 562 -32.74 20.48 -12.12
C PRO A 562 -31.78 19.99 -13.21
N ALA A 563 -30.49 19.96 -12.92
CA ALA A 563 -29.46 19.31 -13.75
C ALA A 563 -28.78 18.24 -12.89
N GLN A 564 -28.98 16.96 -13.22
CA GLN A 564 -28.65 15.86 -12.33
C GLN A 564 -27.77 14.81 -13.00
N LEU A 565 -26.71 14.38 -12.30
CA LEU A 565 -25.88 13.26 -12.71
C LEU A 565 -25.73 12.24 -11.57
N PHE A 566 -25.99 10.97 -11.89
CA PHE A 566 -25.85 9.83 -10.99
C PHE A 566 -24.84 8.84 -11.58
N GLY A 567 -23.78 8.50 -10.83
CA GLY A 567 -22.77 7.52 -11.22
C GLY A 567 -22.65 6.40 -10.19
N THR A 568 -22.53 5.16 -10.65
CA THR A 568 -22.18 4.01 -9.79
C THR A 568 -21.08 3.21 -10.45
N ARG A 569 -19.94 2.99 -9.77
CA ARG A 569 -18.74 2.40 -10.38
C ARG A 569 -18.33 3.11 -11.67
N LEU A 570 -18.43 4.44 -11.66
CA LEU A 570 -18.04 5.32 -12.76
C LEU A 570 -16.56 5.69 -12.60
N THR A 571 -15.78 5.53 -13.66
CA THR A 571 -14.39 6.02 -13.71
C THR A 571 -14.31 7.27 -14.57
N VAL A 572 -13.79 8.37 -14.03
CA VAL A 572 -13.58 9.63 -14.75
C VAL A 572 -12.11 9.97 -14.71
N GLU A 573 -11.48 10.11 -15.87
CA GLU A 573 -10.06 10.43 -16.01
C GLU A 573 -9.84 11.58 -17.00
N THR A 574 -9.08 12.60 -16.61
CA THR A 574 -8.69 13.70 -17.52
C THR A 574 -7.18 13.91 -17.49
N GLN A 575 -6.56 14.16 -18.65
CA GLN A 575 -5.09 14.18 -18.77
C GLN A 575 -4.45 15.52 -19.16
N ALA A 576 -5.26 16.53 -19.50
CA ALA A 576 -4.74 17.82 -19.97
C ALA A 576 -4.54 18.85 -18.85
N ALA A 577 -3.60 19.78 -19.05
CA ALA A 577 -3.43 20.94 -18.18
C ALA A 577 -4.75 21.75 -18.07
N GLY A 578 -5.13 22.13 -16.86
CA GLY A 578 -6.38 22.84 -16.58
C GLY A 578 -7.66 22.01 -16.77
N SER A 579 -7.56 20.70 -17.06
CA SER A 579 -8.73 19.84 -17.21
C SER A 579 -9.47 19.64 -15.89
N LEU A 580 -10.77 19.41 -15.98
CA LEU A 580 -11.67 19.28 -14.84
C LEU A 580 -12.21 17.85 -14.78
N GLY A 581 -12.21 17.20 -13.63
CA GLY A 581 -12.87 15.89 -13.48
C GLY A 581 -14.39 16.07 -13.44
N ILE A 582 -14.84 16.90 -12.50
CA ILE A 582 -16.23 17.34 -12.36
C ILE A 582 -16.25 18.87 -12.38
N LEU A 583 -17.14 19.47 -13.15
CA LEU A 583 -17.54 20.87 -13.08
C LEU A 583 -19.04 20.91 -12.78
N ALA A 584 -19.42 21.31 -11.58
CA ALA A 584 -20.82 21.46 -11.19
C ALA A 584 -21.08 22.91 -10.78
N GLN A 585 -22.01 23.60 -11.45
CA GLN A 585 -22.24 25.04 -11.24
C GLN A 585 -23.73 25.41 -11.35
N GLY A 586 -24.15 26.43 -10.60
CA GLY A 586 -25.52 26.95 -10.64
C GLY A 586 -26.50 26.25 -9.72
N ASP A 587 -27.59 26.93 -9.40
CA ASP A 587 -28.65 26.40 -8.53
C ASP A 587 -29.25 25.11 -9.12
N SER A 588 -29.48 24.10 -8.28
CA SER A 588 -30.02 22.79 -8.66
C SER A 588 -29.11 21.90 -9.52
N ALA A 589 -27.84 22.25 -9.71
CA ALA A 589 -26.82 21.32 -10.22
C ALA A 589 -26.48 20.28 -9.14
N THR A 590 -26.73 19.00 -9.42
CA THR A 590 -26.49 17.89 -8.48
C THR A 590 -25.66 16.80 -9.14
N VAL A 591 -24.57 16.40 -8.50
CA VAL A 591 -23.75 15.24 -8.86
C VAL A 591 -23.73 14.27 -7.70
N ALA A 592 -24.06 13.00 -7.94
CA ALA A 592 -24.00 11.94 -6.94
C ALA A 592 -23.23 10.74 -7.50
N LEU A 593 -22.09 10.41 -6.89
CA LEU A 593 -21.24 9.28 -7.30
C LEU A 593 -21.13 8.25 -6.18
N ASN A 594 -21.29 6.98 -6.53
CA ASN A 594 -21.17 5.84 -5.62
C ASN A 594 -20.08 4.87 -6.12
N ASP A 595 -19.18 4.44 -5.25
CA ASP A 595 -18.12 3.46 -5.53
C ASP A 595 -17.32 3.80 -6.81
N SER A 596 -17.08 5.09 -7.04
CA SER A 596 -16.58 5.64 -8.30
C SER A 596 -15.15 6.17 -8.14
N SER A 597 -14.52 6.57 -9.24
CA SER A 597 -13.21 7.22 -9.21
C SER A 597 -13.16 8.44 -10.13
N VAL A 598 -12.54 9.52 -9.65
CA VAL A 598 -12.28 10.74 -10.43
C VAL A 598 -10.80 11.06 -10.30
N THR A 599 -10.07 10.98 -11.41
CA THR A 599 -8.64 11.23 -11.44
C THR A 599 -8.31 12.28 -12.49
N THR A 600 -7.57 13.30 -12.11
CA THR A 600 -7.15 14.35 -13.05
C THR A 600 -5.65 14.51 -13.06
N TYR A 601 -5.08 14.72 -14.24
CA TYR A 601 -3.66 14.95 -14.46
C TYR A 601 -3.45 16.26 -15.22
N GLY A 602 -2.39 16.96 -14.86
CA GLY A 602 -1.93 18.15 -15.56
C GLY A 602 -1.78 19.35 -14.62
N ALA A 603 -0.94 20.31 -15.01
CA ALA A 603 -0.79 21.53 -14.24
C ALA A 603 -2.13 22.30 -14.18
N GLY A 604 -2.52 22.75 -12.98
CA GLY A 604 -3.79 23.44 -12.75
C GLY A 604 -5.05 22.60 -12.98
N ALA A 605 -4.94 21.27 -13.11
CA ALA A 605 -6.10 20.41 -13.22
C ALA A 605 -6.87 20.34 -11.89
N HIS A 606 -8.20 20.28 -11.94
CA HIS A 606 -9.04 20.18 -10.75
C HIS A 606 -9.93 18.95 -10.81
N ALA A 607 -9.84 18.05 -9.83
CA ALA A 607 -10.66 16.85 -9.85
C ALA A 607 -12.15 17.17 -9.67
N ILE A 608 -12.47 18.16 -8.86
CA ILE A 608 -13.82 18.69 -8.69
C ILE A 608 -13.75 20.21 -8.68
N VAL A 609 -14.61 20.83 -9.47
CA VAL A 609 -14.93 22.26 -9.41
C VAL A 609 -16.40 22.38 -9.03
N VAL A 610 -16.67 23.02 -7.88
CA VAL A 610 -18.04 23.24 -7.40
C VAL A 610 -18.31 24.74 -7.34
N GLY A 611 -19.20 25.20 -8.20
CA GLY A 611 -19.67 26.58 -8.24
C GLY A 611 -20.81 26.86 -7.25
N GLU A 612 -21.19 28.12 -7.20
CA GLU A 612 -22.31 28.61 -6.39
C GLU A 612 -23.61 27.84 -6.65
N GLY A 613 -24.31 27.43 -5.58
CA GLY A 613 -25.59 26.74 -5.65
C GLY A 613 -25.52 25.24 -5.93
N ALA A 614 -24.36 24.73 -6.36
CA ALA A 614 -24.19 23.32 -6.72
C ALA A 614 -23.99 22.39 -5.51
N ARG A 615 -24.33 21.11 -5.71
CA ARG A 615 -24.18 20.04 -4.73
C ARG A 615 -23.48 18.82 -5.35
N VAL A 616 -22.42 18.36 -4.69
CA VAL A 616 -21.70 17.13 -5.05
C VAL A 616 -21.71 16.18 -3.86
N ASP A 617 -22.28 14.99 -4.03
CA ASP A 617 -22.35 13.93 -3.02
C ASP A 617 -21.55 12.71 -3.48
N LEU A 618 -20.60 12.27 -2.66
CA LEU A 618 -19.66 11.20 -2.99
C LEU A 618 -19.74 10.10 -1.93
N SER A 619 -20.01 8.86 -2.33
CA SER A 619 -20.00 7.68 -1.46
C SER A 619 -19.06 6.63 -2.01
N GLY A 620 -18.18 6.05 -1.19
CA GLY A 620 -17.20 5.04 -1.64
C GLY A 620 -16.27 5.53 -2.75
N THR A 621 -16.19 6.86 -2.98
CA THR A 621 -15.60 7.43 -4.20
C THR A 621 -14.22 8.00 -3.94
N SER A 622 -13.27 7.68 -4.83
CA SER A 622 -11.89 8.18 -4.76
C SER A 622 -11.69 9.36 -5.72
N VAL A 623 -11.17 10.48 -5.22
CA VAL A 623 -10.95 11.71 -5.97
C VAL A 623 -9.48 12.11 -5.82
N ILE A 624 -8.73 12.07 -6.92
CA ILE A 624 -7.28 12.29 -6.90
C ILE A 624 -6.88 13.30 -7.99
N ALA A 625 -6.15 14.34 -7.61
CA ALA A 625 -5.59 15.32 -8.54
C ALA A 625 -4.06 15.25 -8.57
N TYR A 626 -3.50 15.20 -9.78
CA TYR A 626 -2.07 15.18 -10.08
C TYR A 626 -1.65 16.39 -10.91
N GLY A 627 -0.53 17.01 -10.56
CA GLY A 627 0.04 18.14 -11.29
C GLY A 627 0.31 19.36 -10.40
N GLY A 628 1.21 20.24 -10.85
CA GLY A 628 1.52 21.48 -10.13
C GLY A 628 0.30 22.41 -10.12
N ALA A 629 0.03 23.06 -8.98
CA ALA A 629 -1.16 23.90 -8.77
C ALA A 629 -2.52 23.21 -8.99
N ALA A 630 -2.54 21.87 -9.09
CA ALA A 630 -3.78 21.11 -9.14
C ALA A 630 -4.54 21.20 -7.81
N ALA A 631 -5.85 20.96 -7.85
CA ALA A 631 -6.62 20.77 -6.64
C ALA A 631 -7.56 19.58 -6.71
N ALA A 632 -7.74 18.86 -5.62
CA ALA A 632 -8.72 17.79 -5.59
C ALA A 632 -10.15 18.38 -5.62
N VAL A 633 -10.38 19.48 -4.88
CA VAL A 633 -11.59 20.30 -4.95
C VAL A 633 -11.21 21.77 -5.10
N ALA A 634 -11.87 22.45 -6.02
CA ALA A 634 -11.86 23.90 -6.16
C ALA A 634 -13.30 24.44 -6.09
N ALA A 635 -13.63 25.17 -5.02
CA ALA A 635 -14.88 25.91 -4.92
C ALA A 635 -14.65 27.32 -5.45
N VAL A 636 -15.25 27.66 -6.59
CA VAL A 636 -14.95 28.91 -7.29
C VAL A 636 -16.24 29.67 -7.60
N SER A 637 -16.21 31.00 -7.44
CA SER A 637 -17.27 31.85 -7.96
C SER A 637 -17.18 31.87 -9.50
N ILE A 638 -18.30 31.57 -10.15
CA ILE A 638 -18.42 31.53 -11.60
C ILE A 638 -19.45 32.57 -12.02
N GLU A 639 -19.18 33.29 -13.11
CA GLU A 639 -19.94 34.46 -13.54
C GLU A 639 -21.37 34.09 -13.96
N GLY A 640 -22.39 34.63 -13.27
CA GLY A 640 -23.81 34.30 -13.48
C GLY A 640 -24.56 34.31 -12.16
N ALA A 641 -24.89 35.52 -11.67
CA ALA A 641 -25.36 35.78 -10.30
C ALA A 641 -26.41 34.77 -9.79
N SER A 642 -25.98 33.85 -8.92
CA SER A 642 -26.85 32.97 -8.13
C SER A 642 -27.40 33.73 -6.91
N ALA A 643 -28.49 33.22 -6.31
CA ALA A 643 -28.93 33.69 -4.99
C ALA A 643 -28.10 33.09 -3.84
N SER A 644 -27.33 32.03 -4.10
CA SER A 644 -26.63 31.22 -3.11
C SER A 644 -25.11 31.26 -3.32
N ARG A 645 -24.38 31.97 -2.45
CA ARG A 645 -22.91 31.99 -2.48
C ARG A 645 -22.24 30.68 -2.01
N THR A 646 -23.02 29.62 -1.74
CA THR A 646 -22.49 28.37 -1.19
C THR A 646 -22.41 27.25 -2.22
N ALA A 647 -21.24 26.62 -2.30
CA ALA A 647 -20.99 25.31 -2.89
C ALA A 647 -21.08 24.21 -1.79
N ASN A 648 -21.70 23.07 -2.10
CA ASN A 648 -21.86 21.98 -1.13
C ASN A 648 -21.15 20.71 -1.63
N LEU A 649 -20.29 20.15 -0.78
CA LEU A 649 -19.61 18.88 -0.99
C LEU A 649 -19.88 17.95 0.19
N SER A 650 -20.31 16.72 -0.08
CA SER A 650 -20.35 15.66 0.91
C SER A 650 -19.56 14.45 0.43
N MET A 651 -18.83 13.81 1.34
CA MET A 651 -18.06 12.61 1.05
C MET A 651 -18.21 11.59 2.18
N SER A 652 -18.45 10.33 1.81
CA SER A 652 -18.49 9.20 2.73
C SER A 652 -17.71 8.02 2.19
N GLU A 653 -16.97 7.31 3.06
CA GLU A 653 -16.22 6.08 2.72
C GLU A 653 -15.24 6.24 1.54
N GLY A 654 -14.78 7.47 1.29
CA GLY A 654 -13.97 7.83 0.13
C GLY A 654 -12.67 8.53 0.48
N THR A 655 -11.89 8.85 -0.55
CA THR A 655 -10.62 9.56 -0.42
C THR A 655 -10.63 10.80 -1.31
N LEU A 656 -10.22 11.94 -0.75
CA LEU A 656 -9.96 13.19 -1.46
C LEU A 656 -8.49 13.55 -1.31
N ALA A 657 -7.73 13.53 -2.40
CA ALA A 657 -6.28 13.76 -2.36
C ALA A 657 -5.77 14.64 -3.50
N ALA A 658 -4.85 15.54 -3.19
CA ALA A 658 -4.02 16.21 -4.19
C ALA A 658 -2.55 15.83 -3.95
N VAL A 659 -1.90 15.21 -4.94
CA VAL A 659 -0.56 14.63 -4.76
C VAL A 659 0.54 15.71 -4.78
N SER A 660 0.39 16.72 -5.63
CA SER A 660 1.36 17.80 -5.83
C SER A 660 0.73 19.19 -5.74
N GLY A 661 -0.47 19.27 -5.17
CA GLY A 661 -1.34 20.45 -5.16
C GLY A 661 -2.03 20.67 -3.82
N THR A 662 -3.19 21.34 -3.84
CA THR A 662 -3.99 21.61 -2.65
C THR A 662 -5.19 20.67 -2.61
N ALA A 663 -5.52 20.06 -1.47
CA ALA A 663 -6.68 19.17 -1.41
C ALA A 663 -7.98 19.96 -1.69
N VAL A 664 -8.12 21.12 -1.06
CA VAL A 664 -9.31 21.98 -1.21
C VAL A 664 -8.88 23.44 -1.35
N VAL A 665 -9.37 24.13 -2.37
CA VAL A 665 -9.24 25.58 -2.51
C VAL A 665 -10.62 26.22 -2.63
N ALA A 666 -10.88 27.32 -1.91
CA ALA A 666 -12.09 28.13 -2.09
C ALA A 666 -11.75 29.57 -2.53
N ALA A 667 -12.39 30.06 -3.58
CA ALA A 667 -12.15 31.39 -4.14
C ALA A 667 -13.45 32.09 -4.56
N GLY A 668 -13.76 33.25 -3.95
CA GLY A 668 -15.00 34.02 -4.19
C GLY A 668 -16.32 33.37 -3.75
N THR A 669 -16.31 32.08 -3.38
CA THR A 669 -17.45 31.24 -3.01
C THR A 669 -17.24 30.61 -1.64
N ASP A 670 -18.33 30.43 -0.88
CA ASP A 670 -18.31 29.70 0.39
C ASP A 670 -18.42 28.19 0.13
N LEU A 671 -17.54 27.39 0.71
CA LEU A 671 -17.60 25.93 0.63
C LEU A 671 -18.12 25.33 1.94
N ARG A 672 -19.19 24.53 1.86
CA ARG A 672 -19.60 23.60 2.92
C ARG A 672 -19.15 22.20 2.54
N PHE A 673 -18.20 21.65 3.29
CA PHE A 673 -17.66 20.31 3.08
C PHE A 673 -17.90 19.42 4.30
N THR A 674 -18.64 18.33 4.11
CA THR A 674 -18.82 17.27 5.12
C THR A 674 -18.12 15.99 4.70
N ALA A 675 -17.18 15.50 5.50
CA ALA A 675 -16.50 14.22 5.31
C ALA A 675 -16.86 13.25 6.45
N SER A 676 -17.37 12.06 6.10
CA SER A 676 -17.85 11.05 7.05
C SER A 676 -17.19 9.70 6.77
N ASN A 677 -16.43 9.13 7.72
CA ASN A 677 -15.61 7.94 7.47
C ASN A 677 -14.76 8.06 6.19
N ALA A 678 -14.19 9.25 5.95
CA ALA A 678 -13.52 9.56 4.70
C ALA A 678 -12.11 10.15 4.94
N GLN A 679 -11.25 10.08 3.93
CA GLN A 679 -9.87 10.55 4.00
C GLN A 679 -9.70 11.84 3.20
N VAL A 680 -9.09 12.86 3.81
CA VAL A 680 -8.68 14.11 3.14
C VAL A 680 -7.17 14.20 3.24
N ILE A 681 -6.48 14.33 2.11
CA ILE A 681 -5.01 14.33 2.03
C ILE A 681 -4.55 15.58 1.28
N GLY A 682 -3.90 16.50 2.01
CA GLY A 682 -3.36 17.74 1.48
C GLY A 682 -3.91 18.98 2.18
N ALA A 683 -3.41 20.15 1.77
CA ALA A 683 -3.75 21.43 2.38
C ALA A 683 -5.19 21.85 2.02
N VAL A 684 -5.81 22.64 2.88
CA VAL A 684 -7.11 23.30 2.62
C VAL A 684 -6.89 24.80 2.69
N THR A 685 -7.18 25.54 1.61
CA THR A 685 -6.90 26.98 1.53
C THR A 685 -8.08 27.77 0.99
N ARG A 686 -8.07 29.08 1.22
CA ARG A 686 -9.08 29.98 0.66
C ARG A 686 -8.53 31.37 0.37
N SER A 687 -9.22 32.12 -0.50
CA SER A 687 -9.04 33.56 -0.67
C SER A 687 -9.74 34.36 0.45
N ASN A 688 -9.50 35.67 0.48
CA ASN A 688 -10.06 36.57 1.49
C ASN A 688 -11.58 36.82 1.34
N ASP A 689 -12.13 36.55 0.17
CA ASP A 689 -13.54 36.77 -0.20
C ASP A 689 -14.37 35.47 -0.23
N ALA A 690 -13.78 34.36 0.21
CA ALA A 690 -14.38 33.04 0.37
C ALA A 690 -14.34 32.60 1.85
N SER A 691 -15.16 31.61 2.20
CA SER A 691 -15.09 30.89 3.47
C SER A 691 -15.18 29.37 3.31
N ILE A 692 -14.66 28.62 4.27
CA ILE A 692 -14.75 27.15 4.31
C ILE A 692 -15.33 26.70 5.65
N SER A 693 -16.44 25.96 5.58
CA SER A 693 -16.98 25.17 6.69
C SER A 693 -16.70 23.68 6.46
N LEU A 694 -15.82 23.10 7.26
CA LEU A 694 -15.40 21.70 7.18
C LEU A 694 -15.87 20.91 8.40
N ALA A 695 -16.64 19.85 8.16
CA ALA A 695 -17.03 18.89 9.19
C ALA A 695 -16.38 17.52 8.92
N LEU A 696 -15.54 17.06 9.83
CA LEU A 696 -14.97 15.72 9.86
C LEU A 696 -15.73 14.89 10.88
N GLN A 697 -16.35 13.78 10.46
CA GLN A 697 -17.17 12.93 11.33
C GLN A 697 -16.94 11.43 11.10
N ASN A 698 -17.37 10.60 12.06
CA ASN A 698 -17.45 9.14 11.95
C ASN A 698 -16.13 8.45 11.54
N GLY A 699 -15.01 8.77 12.19
CA GLY A 699 -13.71 8.13 11.89
C GLY A 699 -12.96 8.74 10.71
N SER A 700 -13.38 9.92 10.22
CA SER A 700 -12.68 10.60 9.12
C SER A 700 -11.25 10.97 9.52
N THR A 701 -10.36 11.02 8.52
CA THR A 701 -8.97 11.44 8.72
C THR A 701 -8.59 12.56 7.78
N TRP A 702 -8.01 13.64 8.31
CA TRP A 702 -7.37 14.68 7.52
C TRP A 702 -5.86 14.65 7.75
N LEU A 703 -5.09 14.34 6.70
CA LEU A 703 -3.64 14.45 6.68
C LEU A 703 -3.24 15.83 6.14
N VAL A 704 -2.83 16.72 7.04
CA VAL A 704 -2.27 18.03 6.73
C VAL A 704 -0.85 17.83 6.19
N PRO A 705 -0.47 18.39 5.02
CA PRO A 705 0.79 18.09 4.36
C PRO A 705 1.98 18.67 5.13
N ALA A 706 3.17 18.10 4.94
CA ALA A 706 4.40 18.55 5.61
C ALA A 706 4.83 19.95 5.15
N ALA A 707 5.50 20.70 6.02
CA ALA A 707 5.92 22.10 5.79
C ALA A 707 6.96 22.34 4.69
N GLY A 708 7.36 21.31 3.94
CA GLY A 708 8.09 21.46 2.67
C GLY A 708 7.22 22.00 1.52
N SER A 709 5.89 21.97 1.67
CA SER A 709 4.93 22.66 0.83
C SER A 709 4.59 23.99 1.52
N ALA A 710 4.89 25.14 0.91
CA ALA A 710 4.78 26.48 1.52
C ALA A 710 3.34 26.96 1.84
N VAL A 711 2.39 26.04 2.02
CA VAL A 711 0.96 26.31 2.08
C VAL A 711 0.40 25.84 3.43
N ASN A 712 0.09 26.80 4.31
CA ASN A 712 -0.63 26.57 5.56
C ASN A 712 -2.12 26.36 5.27
N SER A 713 -2.78 25.51 6.07
CA SER A 713 -4.21 25.28 5.92
C SER A 713 -5.04 26.35 6.62
N GLN A 714 -6.16 26.75 6.03
CA GLN A 714 -7.07 27.77 6.52
C GLN A 714 -8.53 27.31 6.37
N VAL A 715 -9.29 27.37 7.45
CA VAL A 715 -10.71 27.00 7.53
C VAL A 715 -11.43 28.02 8.41
N ASP A 716 -12.68 28.37 8.12
CA ASP A 716 -13.42 29.33 8.97
C ASP A 716 -14.21 28.63 10.07
N GLN A 717 -14.78 27.47 9.77
CA GLN A 717 -15.52 26.64 10.72
C GLN A 717 -15.03 25.20 10.60
N LEU A 718 -14.46 24.64 11.66
CA LEU A 718 -13.94 23.28 11.67
C LEU A 718 -14.58 22.47 12.80
N VAL A 719 -15.35 21.44 12.43
CA VAL A 719 -15.85 20.43 13.37
C VAL A 719 -15.01 19.17 13.22
N ASN A 720 -14.43 18.69 14.34
CA ASN A 720 -13.68 17.44 14.41
C ASN A 720 -14.41 16.48 15.37
N SER A 721 -15.30 15.66 14.82
CA SER A 721 -16.17 14.74 15.58
C SER A 721 -15.74 13.30 15.39
N ASP A 722 -15.33 12.61 16.46
CA ASP A 722 -14.89 11.21 16.43
C ASP A 722 -13.93 10.92 15.26
N SER A 723 -13.06 11.89 14.96
CA SER A 723 -12.23 11.96 13.75
C SER A 723 -10.81 12.42 14.09
N LYS A 724 -9.89 12.29 13.14
CA LYS A 724 -8.46 12.55 13.36
C LYS A 724 -7.90 13.55 12.35
N ILE A 725 -7.33 14.64 12.85
CA ILE A 725 -6.50 15.55 12.05
C ILE A 725 -5.04 15.24 12.42
N ALA A 726 -4.23 14.91 11.42
CA ALA A 726 -2.83 14.56 11.61
C ALA A 726 -1.94 15.44 10.73
N PHE A 727 -0.91 16.01 11.34
CA PHE A 727 0.14 16.72 10.60
C PHE A 727 1.18 15.72 10.11
N ALA A 728 1.44 15.73 8.81
CA ALA A 728 2.49 14.91 8.22
C ALA A 728 3.85 15.30 8.81
N PRO A 729 4.72 14.33 9.14
CA PRO A 729 6.05 14.62 9.68
C PRO A 729 6.85 15.56 8.75
N PRO A 730 7.65 16.49 9.31
CA PRO A 730 8.54 17.33 8.52
C PRO A 730 9.47 16.50 7.62
N VAL A 731 9.60 16.90 6.35
CA VAL A 731 10.50 16.25 5.38
C VAL A 731 11.86 16.97 5.34
N GLY A 732 12.94 16.22 5.53
CA GLY A 732 14.32 16.73 5.56
C GLY A 732 14.89 16.87 6.97
N SER A 733 16.23 16.95 7.08
CA SER A 733 16.96 17.00 8.36
C SER A 733 16.91 18.36 9.08
N SER A 734 16.11 19.32 8.61
CA SER A 734 15.97 20.64 9.24
C SER A 734 14.74 20.71 10.15
N PRO A 735 14.91 20.88 11.48
CA PRO A 735 13.83 20.91 12.47
C PRO A 735 13.01 22.22 12.47
N THR A 736 12.93 22.93 11.35
CA THR A 736 12.29 24.27 11.25
C THR A 736 10.98 24.28 10.45
N PHE A 737 10.61 23.16 9.83
CA PHE A 737 9.42 23.09 8.98
C PHE A 737 8.27 22.47 9.76
N PHE A 738 7.47 23.32 10.43
CA PHE A 738 6.21 22.96 11.07
C PHE A 738 5.05 23.72 10.43
N GLN A 739 3.87 23.12 10.45
CA GLN A 739 2.69 23.66 9.77
C GLN A 739 1.72 24.35 10.72
N ASN A 740 1.07 25.39 10.20
CA ASN A 740 -0.07 26.00 10.86
C ASN A 740 -1.37 25.55 10.17
N LEU A 741 -2.34 25.17 10.99
CA LEU A 741 -3.75 25.09 10.63
C LEU A 741 -4.45 26.29 11.28
N THR A 742 -4.84 27.28 10.49
CA THR A 742 -5.61 28.43 10.98
C THR A 742 -7.09 28.17 10.87
N VAL A 743 -7.82 28.40 11.97
CA VAL A 743 -9.25 28.17 12.09
C VAL A 743 -9.92 29.40 12.70
N GLY A 744 -11.09 29.79 12.18
CA GLY A 744 -11.97 30.74 12.87
C GLY A 744 -12.58 30.10 14.12
N ASP A 745 -13.64 29.33 13.96
CA ASP A 745 -14.24 28.51 15.02
C ASP A 745 -13.88 27.03 14.89
N TYR A 746 -13.38 26.46 15.98
CA TYR A 746 -13.02 25.06 16.12
C TYR A 746 -13.93 24.38 17.16
N GLN A 747 -14.51 23.24 16.78
CA GLN A 747 -15.30 22.41 17.69
C GLN A 747 -14.77 20.98 17.72
N GLY A 748 -14.27 20.55 18.88
CA GLY A 748 -13.91 19.17 19.14
C GLY A 748 -15.07 18.37 19.71
N ILE A 749 -15.42 17.22 19.12
CA ILE A 749 -16.40 16.27 19.67
C ILE A 749 -15.71 14.91 19.72
N HIS A 750 -14.92 14.67 20.78
CA HIS A 750 -14.02 13.51 20.87
C HIS A 750 -13.03 13.41 19.68
N GLY A 751 -12.66 14.56 19.11
CA GLY A 751 -11.70 14.63 18.01
C GLY A 751 -10.27 14.38 18.48
N THR A 752 -9.41 13.95 17.57
CA THR A 752 -7.96 13.81 17.81
C THR A 752 -7.16 14.77 16.93
N LEU A 753 -6.15 15.43 17.52
CA LEU A 753 -5.11 16.18 16.82
C LEU A 753 -3.76 15.48 17.02
N MET A 754 -3.16 14.96 15.95
CA MET A 754 -1.80 14.41 15.97
C MET A 754 -0.81 15.47 15.46
N MET A 755 0.08 15.94 16.32
CA MET A 755 0.96 17.08 16.06
C MET A 755 2.42 16.70 16.28
N ASN A 756 3.33 17.21 15.45
CA ASN A 756 4.76 17.04 15.64
C ASN A 756 5.31 18.20 16.47
N ALA A 757 6.27 17.92 17.36
CA ALA A 757 6.89 18.95 18.19
C ALA A 757 8.36 18.64 18.48
N ALA A 758 9.23 19.65 18.37
CA ALA A 758 10.64 19.58 18.71
C ALA A 758 10.85 19.87 20.21
N PHE A 759 11.45 18.92 20.95
CA PHE A 759 11.51 18.96 22.42
C PHE A 759 12.71 19.72 22.99
N VAL A 760 13.19 20.77 22.31
CA VAL A 760 14.38 21.53 22.71
C VAL A 760 14.01 22.97 23.11
N GLY A 761 14.26 23.35 24.37
CA GLY A 761 14.09 24.73 24.85
C GLY A 761 12.64 25.23 24.79
N ALA A 762 12.38 26.33 24.09
CA ALA A 762 11.01 26.79 23.81
C ALA A 762 10.30 25.95 22.73
N GLY A 763 11.06 25.14 21.97
CA GLY A 763 10.60 24.23 20.92
C GLY A 763 9.82 24.88 19.77
N THR A 764 9.75 24.17 18.66
CA THR A 764 8.85 24.48 17.53
C THR A 764 7.94 23.28 17.32
N ALA A 765 6.70 23.52 16.90
CA ALA A 765 5.71 22.46 16.73
C ALA A 765 4.70 22.85 15.65
N ASP A 766 4.00 21.84 15.14
CA ASP A 766 2.78 22.08 14.39
C ASP A 766 1.78 22.80 15.28
N ARG A 767 0.95 23.65 14.69
CA ARG A 767 0.08 24.55 15.45
C ARG A 767 -1.33 24.61 14.90
N LEU A 768 -2.30 24.54 15.81
CA LEU A 768 -3.66 24.99 15.56
C LEU A 768 -3.75 26.47 15.99
N VAL A 769 -4.07 27.35 15.05
CA VAL A 769 -4.22 28.79 15.29
C VAL A 769 -5.70 29.14 15.26
N ILE A 770 -6.22 29.70 16.35
CA ILE A 770 -7.59 30.20 16.45
C ILE A 770 -7.57 31.70 16.16
N ASP A 771 -8.13 32.10 15.01
CA ASP A 771 -8.07 33.47 14.49
C ASP A 771 -9.43 34.16 14.61
N GLY A 772 -9.58 35.00 15.64
CA GLY A 772 -10.80 35.81 15.89
C GLY A 772 -12.05 35.04 16.34
N GLY A 773 -12.07 33.71 16.27
CA GLY A 773 -13.18 32.85 16.72
C GLY A 773 -12.91 32.09 18.01
N THR A 774 -13.51 30.91 18.17
CA THR A 774 -13.52 30.14 19.42
C THR A 774 -13.09 28.68 19.21
N ALA A 775 -12.34 28.12 20.16
CA ALA A 775 -12.12 26.68 20.26
C ALA A 775 -12.90 26.10 21.44
N THR A 776 -13.85 25.20 21.15
CA THR A 776 -14.77 24.63 22.14
C THR A 776 -14.81 23.10 22.09
N GLY A 777 -15.46 22.48 23.07
CA GLY A 777 -15.69 21.03 23.10
C GLY A 777 -14.53 20.24 23.73
N GLN A 778 -14.21 19.06 23.19
CA GLN A 778 -13.14 18.19 23.67
C GLN A 778 -12.35 17.58 22.51
N THR A 779 -11.03 17.81 22.54
CA THR A 779 -10.06 17.25 21.61
C THR A 779 -8.87 16.65 22.35
N SER A 780 -8.49 15.43 21.97
CA SER A 780 -7.26 14.78 22.43
C SER A 780 -6.08 15.14 21.52
N ILE A 781 -5.03 15.69 22.10
CA ILE A 781 -3.77 16.01 21.43
C ILE A 781 -2.79 14.85 21.63
N ILE A 782 -2.35 14.27 20.52
CA ILE A 782 -1.28 13.27 20.48
C ILE A 782 -0.03 13.96 19.93
N VAL A 783 0.99 14.08 20.78
CA VAL A 783 2.26 14.69 20.38
C VAL A 783 3.21 13.62 19.85
N GLN A 784 3.83 13.90 18.71
CA GLN A 784 4.92 13.13 18.13
C GLN A 784 6.23 13.88 18.41
N PRO A 785 7.07 13.39 19.34
CA PRO A 785 8.32 14.05 19.66
C PRO A 785 9.29 13.95 18.48
N LEU A 786 9.87 15.09 18.12
CA LEU A 786 10.97 15.19 17.16
C LEU A 786 12.22 15.71 17.86
N GLY A 787 13.37 15.15 17.50
CA GLY A 787 14.64 15.55 18.07
C GLY A 787 14.77 15.23 19.56
N THR A 788 15.57 16.04 20.24
CA THR A 788 16.15 15.71 21.54
C THR A 788 15.32 16.30 22.67
N ALA A 789 15.09 15.57 23.75
CA ALA A 789 14.22 16.02 24.84
C ALA A 789 15.01 16.82 25.87
N ALA A 790 14.53 18.02 26.22
CA ALA A 790 15.17 18.89 27.19
C ALA A 790 14.14 19.65 28.05
N LEU A 791 14.61 20.25 29.14
CA LEU A 791 13.79 21.13 29.97
C LEU A 791 13.25 22.31 29.15
N THR A 792 11.94 22.49 29.14
CA THR A 792 11.28 23.60 28.45
C THR A 792 11.59 24.95 29.12
N SER A 793 11.74 26.00 28.33
CA SER A 793 11.94 27.38 28.82
C SER A 793 10.78 28.30 28.46
N GLY A 794 10.62 29.40 29.20
CA GLY A 794 9.57 30.40 28.95
C GLY A 794 8.16 29.82 29.11
N ASP A 795 7.34 29.98 28.06
CA ASP A 795 5.96 29.45 28.00
C ASP A 795 5.91 27.96 27.64
N GLY A 796 7.01 27.35 27.20
CA GLY A 796 7.04 25.99 26.67
C GLY A 796 6.72 25.92 25.17
N ILE A 797 6.42 24.71 24.68
CA ILE A 797 6.25 24.41 23.26
C ILE A 797 4.79 24.67 22.86
N GLY A 798 4.54 25.74 22.11
CA GLY A 798 3.18 26.18 21.76
C GLY A 798 2.52 25.32 20.68
N LEU A 799 1.46 24.60 21.07
CA LEU A 799 0.66 23.74 20.18
C LEU A 799 -0.62 24.41 19.69
N ILE A 800 -1.25 25.23 20.54
CA ILE A 800 -2.46 25.98 20.20
C ILE A 800 -2.18 27.46 20.46
N GLN A 801 -2.57 28.32 19.51
CA GLN A 801 -2.41 29.77 19.64
C GLN A 801 -3.71 30.49 19.29
N ALA A 802 -4.10 31.46 20.10
CA ALA A 802 -5.22 32.34 19.83
C ALA A 802 -4.72 33.73 19.40
N ILE A 803 -5.21 34.23 18.26
CA ILE A 803 -4.83 35.54 17.71
C ILE A 803 -6.07 36.36 17.36
N ASN A 804 -5.89 37.67 17.17
CA ASN A 804 -6.93 38.61 16.73
C ASN A 804 -8.24 38.55 17.56
N GLY A 805 -8.13 38.26 18.86
CA GLY A 805 -9.28 38.15 19.76
C GLY A 805 -9.88 36.75 19.88
N GLY A 806 -9.24 35.73 19.29
CA GLY A 806 -9.64 34.33 19.44
C GLY A 806 -9.61 33.86 20.89
N GLN A 807 -10.43 32.86 21.21
CA GLN A 807 -10.60 32.32 22.56
C GLN A 807 -10.58 30.79 22.56
N THR A 808 -10.10 30.17 23.64
CA THR A 808 -10.13 28.69 23.78
C THR A 808 -10.77 28.29 25.11
N ASP A 809 -11.70 27.34 25.10
CA ASP A 809 -12.28 26.84 26.36
C ASP A 809 -11.23 26.10 27.20
N PRO A 810 -11.23 26.22 28.54
CA PRO A 810 -10.28 25.52 29.41
C PRO A 810 -10.31 23.99 29.31
N GLY A 811 -11.39 23.40 28.76
CA GLY A 811 -11.54 21.96 28.53
C GLY A 811 -11.39 21.54 27.07
N ALA A 812 -11.09 22.47 26.14
CA ALA A 812 -11.04 22.21 24.70
C ALA A 812 -9.98 21.16 24.33
N PHE A 813 -8.85 21.14 25.05
CA PHE A 813 -7.71 20.30 24.72
C PHE A 813 -7.19 19.52 25.93
N SER A 814 -6.79 18.27 25.68
CA SER A 814 -6.13 17.39 26.66
C SER A 814 -5.10 16.52 25.96
N LEU A 815 -4.09 16.01 26.67
CA LEU A 815 -3.19 15.02 26.07
C LEU A 815 -3.92 13.69 25.90
N GLY A 816 -3.89 13.13 24.69
CA GLY A 816 -4.44 11.81 24.39
C GLY A 816 -3.56 10.65 24.85
N ARG A 817 -2.27 10.91 25.14
CA ARG A 817 -1.31 9.94 25.69
C ARG A 817 -0.23 10.63 26.51
N ARG A 818 0.47 9.87 27.36
CA ARG A 818 1.65 10.33 28.11
C ARG A 818 2.71 10.89 27.14
N VAL A 819 3.34 12.00 27.51
CA VAL A 819 4.40 12.63 26.73
C VAL A 819 5.61 12.79 27.64
N ALA A 820 6.68 12.04 27.39
CA ALA A 820 7.89 12.06 28.18
C ALA A 820 9.12 11.87 27.28
N GLY A 821 10.28 12.38 27.72
CA GLY A 821 11.56 12.18 27.03
C GLY A 821 12.75 12.48 27.95
N GLY A 822 13.77 11.60 27.94
CA GLY A 822 14.89 11.68 28.88
C GLY A 822 14.41 11.69 30.33
N ALA A 823 14.90 12.63 31.16
CA ALA A 823 14.46 12.75 32.55
C ALA A 823 13.06 13.39 32.74
N TYR A 824 12.45 13.91 31.67
CA TYR A 824 11.35 14.87 31.78
C TYR A 824 9.98 14.28 31.40
N GLU A 825 8.95 14.70 32.13
CA GLU A 825 7.53 14.47 31.88
C GLU A 825 6.89 15.77 31.39
N PHE A 826 6.14 15.72 30.29
CA PHE A 826 5.55 16.89 29.67
C PHE A 826 4.03 16.94 29.90
N GLY A 827 3.56 18.04 30.50
CA GLY A 827 2.14 18.34 30.66
C GLY A 827 1.67 19.38 29.65
N LEU A 828 0.39 19.34 29.30
CA LEU A 828 -0.27 20.35 28.46
C LEU A 828 -0.98 21.38 29.35
N TYR A 829 -0.65 22.65 29.17
CA TYR A 829 -1.16 23.74 30.01
C TYR A 829 -1.69 24.90 29.16
N ARG A 830 -2.86 25.41 29.55
CA ARG A 830 -3.44 26.63 28.99
C ARG A 830 -2.85 27.87 29.68
N GLY A 831 -2.56 28.89 28.88
CA GLY A 831 -2.08 30.20 29.30
C GLY A 831 -0.56 30.28 29.41
N GLY A 832 0.01 31.37 28.89
CA GLY A 832 1.42 31.76 29.00
C GLY A 832 1.58 33.28 28.96
N ALA A 833 2.82 33.77 29.04
CA ALA A 833 3.15 35.18 28.87
C ALA A 833 2.75 35.73 27.49
N SER A 834 2.69 34.86 26.48
CA SER A 834 2.24 35.17 25.12
C SER A 834 0.72 35.29 24.95
N GLY A 835 -0.10 34.67 25.83
CA GLY A 835 -1.56 34.74 25.76
C GLY A 835 -2.24 33.82 26.77
N THR A 836 -3.40 34.23 27.30
CA THR A 836 -4.17 33.42 28.27
C THR A 836 -4.85 32.20 27.63
N ASP A 837 -5.12 32.27 26.33
CA ASP A 837 -5.89 31.31 25.55
C ASP A 837 -5.01 30.34 24.75
N ASP A 838 -3.69 30.52 24.82
CA ASP A 838 -2.71 29.66 24.16
C ASP A 838 -2.46 28.38 24.97
N TRP A 839 -2.03 27.30 24.31
CA TRP A 839 -1.73 26.03 24.98
C TRP A 839 -0.32 25.55 24.66
N PHE A 840 0.39 25.18 25.73
CA PHE A 840 1.81 24.83 25.68
C PHE A 840 2.06 23.48 26.31
N LEU A 841 2.94 22.71 25.66
CA LEU A 841 3.58 21.57 26.27
C LEU A 841 4.76 22.05 27.14
N ARG A 842 4.77 21.68 28.42
CA ARG A 842 5.80 22.07 29.40
C ARG A 842 6.33 20.87 30.14
N SER A 843 7.65 20.84 30.33
CA SER A 843 8.32 19.88 31.21
C SER A 843 8.62 20.48 32.60
N THR A 844 7.77 21.41 33.06
CA THR A 844 7.82 22.02 34.40
C THR A 844 6.58 21.64 35.20
N GLN A 845 6.69 21.69 36.53
CA GLN A 845 5.58 21.46 37.45
C GLN A 845 4.40 22.41 37.14
N ALA A 846 3.18 21.92 37.42
CA ALA A 846 1.93 22.47 36.89
C ALA A 846 1.85 24.00 36.83
N GLY A 847 1.91 24.56 35.61
CA GLY A 847 1.68 25.97 35.33
C GLY A 847 2.85 26.93 35.64
N ALA A 848 4.00 26.46 36.11
CA ALA A 848 5.14 27.33 36.41
C ALA A 848 5.88 27.75 35.13
N THR A 849 5.91 29.06 34.86
CA THR A 849 6.64 29.69 33.74
C THR A 849 7.78 30.56 34.26
N GLY A 850 8.93 30.56 33.57
CA GLY A 850 10.04 31.48 33.82
C GLY A 850 11.13 30.98 34.79
N PRO A 851 12.11 31.86 35.16
CA PRO A 851 13.24 31.50 36.00
C PRO A 851 12.80 31.03 37.38
N GLY A 852 13.14 29.78 37.75
CA GLY A 852 12.76 29.18 39.03
C GLY A 852 11.58 28.18 38.96
N ALA A 853 10.98 27.98 37.79
CA ALA A 853 10.06 26.87 37.57
C ALA A 853 10.75 25.52 37.79
N LEU A 854 10.14 24.65 38.59
CA LEU A 854 10.72 23.35 38.92
C LEU A 854 10.49 22.36 37.76
N PRO A 855 11.49 21.53 37.39
CA PRO A 855 11.33 20.52 36.34
C PRO A 855 10.28 19.48 36.72
N ASN A 856 9.47 19.03 35.77
CA ASN A 856 8.59 17.89 35.97
C ASN A 856 9.36 16.62 35.62
N LEU A 857 9.94 16.00 36.64
CA LEU A 857 10.70 14.76 36.49
C LEU A 857 9.74 13.58 36.51
N ARG A 858 10.00 12.62 35.62
CA ARG A 858 9.22 11.38 35.57
C ARG A 858 9.49 10.50 36.81
N PRO A 859 8.54 9.64 37.23
CA PRO A 859 8.76 8.75 38.38
C PRO A 859 9.90 7.76 38.16
N GLU A 860 10.16 7.33 36.92
CA GLU A 860 11.25 6.41 36.58
C GLU A 860 12.62 6.95 37.02
N VAL A 861 12.85 8.27 36.94
CA VAL A 861 14.11 8.90 37.36
C VAL A 861 14.44 8.55 38.81
N ALA A 862 13.47 8.64 39.73
CA ALA A 862 13.72 8.30 41.11
C ALA A 862 13.99 6.79 41.30
N VAL A 863 13.24 5.95 40.58
CA VAL A 863 13.27 4.49 40.72
C VAL A 863 14.59 3.92 40.19
N ASP A 864 15.02 4.36 39.01
CA ASP A 864 16.23 3.87 38.35
C ASP A 864 17.49 4.38 39.06
N THR A 865 17.46 5.62 39.58
CA THR A 865 18.54 6.16 40.42
C THR A 865 18.61 5.48 41.80
N ALA A 866 17.58 4.77 42.27
CA ALA A 866 17.66 4.07 43.58
C ALA A 866 18.42 2.75 43.50
N LEU A 867 18.60 2.20 42.29
CA LEU A 867 19.12 0.86 42.06
C LEU A 867 20.57 0.69 42.56
N PRO A 868 21.55 1.56 42.23
CA PRO A 868 22.91 1.42 42.75
C PRO A 868 22.99 1.61 44.28
N ALA A 869 22.17 2.50 44.86
CA ALA A 869 22.17 2.73 46.30
C ALA A 869 21.69 1.49 47.09
N ILE A 870 20.64 0.81 46.62
CA ILE A 870 20.14 -0.44 47.24
C ILE A 870 21.17 -1.58 47.11
N ALA A 871 21.85 -1.68 45.97
CA ALA A 871 22.94 -2.64 45.75
C ALA A 871 24.13 -2.40 46.70
N SER A 872 24.42 -1.13 47.01
CA SER A 872 25.46 -0.77 47.98
C SER A 872 25.10 -1.21 49.40
N HIS A 873 23.85 -1.00 49.84
CA HIS A 873 23.35 -1.51 51.14
C HIS A 873 23.50 -3.03 51.27
N TYR A 874 23.16 -3.78 50.21
CA TYR A 874 23.36 -5.24 50.19
C TYR A 874 24.84 -5.61 50.34
N SER A 875 25.71 -4.97 49.55
CA SER A 875 27.15 -5.27 49.57
C SER A 875 27.77 -5.03 50.95
N MET A 876 27.37 -3.94 51.62
CA MET A 876 27.81 -3.65 52.98
C MET A 876 27.23 -4.61 54.04
N ALA A 877 25.97 -5.00 53.90
CA ALA A 877 25.34 -5.96 54.80
C ALA A 877 26.02 -7.35 54.73
N MET A 878 26.42 -7.76 53.51
CA MET A 878 27.19 -8.98 53.24
C MET A 878 28.62 -8.91 53.80
N LEU A 879 29.28 -7.75 53.71
CA LEU A 879 30.65 -7.54 54.21
C LEU A 879 30.73 -7.82 55.71
N GLY A 880 29.95 -7.09 56.53
CA GLY A 880 30.02 -7.15 58.00
C GLY A 880 31.37 -6.69 58.60
N SER A 881 31.52 -6.77 59.92
CA SER A 881 32.74 -6.37 60.65
C SER A 881 33.67 -7.54 60.97
N HIS A 882 34.93 -7.23 61.32
CA HIS A 882 35.88 -8.21 61.84
C HIS A 882 35.32 -8.94 63.06
N ALA A 883 34.67 -8.22 63.99
CA ALA A 883 34.10 -8.80 65.20
C ALA A 883 33.05 -9.89 64.90
N GLU A 884 32.23 -9.69 63.87
CA GLU A 884 31.22 -10.66 63.43
C GLU A 884 31.86 -11.87 62.74
N ARG A 885 32.92 -11.66 61.95
CA ARG A 885 33.70 -12.77 61.35
C ARG A 885 34.49 -13.54 62.40
N ALA A 886 35.04 -12.87 63.40
CA ALA A 886 35.81 -13.46 64.50
C ALA A 886 34.92 -14.16 65.54
N ALA A 887 33.68 -13.69 65.74
CA ALA A 887 32.68 -14.42 66.52
C ALA A 887 32.38 -15.80 65.92
N ALA A 888 32.55 -15.94 64.60
CA ALA A 888 32.41 -17.19 63.87
C ALA A 888 33.71 -18.04 63.86
N ARG A 889 34.78 -17.66 64.56
CA ARG A 889 36.03 -18.43 64.62
C ARG A 889 36.21 -18.96 66.05
N ALA A 890 36.20 -20.28 66.21
CA ALA A 890 36.48 -20.93 67.48
C ALA A 890 37.98 -21.21 67.57
N THR A 891 38.64 -20.80 68.66
CA THR A 891 40.01 -21.22 68.96
C THR A 891 39.95 -22.51 69.80
N GLN A 892 40.47 -23.61 69.25
CA GLN A 892 40.72 -24.83 70.03
C GLN A 892 41.89 -24.61 71.01
N PRO A 893 42.00 -25.41 72.08
CA PRO A 893 43.07 -25.28 73.09
C PRO A 893 44.49 -25.40 72.53
N ASP A 894 44.66 -26.11 71.42
CA ASP A 894 45.94 -26.26 70.71
C ASP A 894 46.19 -25.15 69.68
N GLY A 895 45.18 -24.34 69.36
CA GLY A 895 45.19 -23.17 68.48
C GLY A 895 45.35 -23.43 66.97
N HIS A 896 45.23 -24.68 66.51
CA HIS A 896 45.43 -25.07 65.10
C HIS A 896 44.14 -25.29 64.28
N ALA A 897 42.97 -25.16 64.89
CA ALA A 897 41.72 -25.60 64.28
C ALA A 897 41.21 -24.67 63.17
N ARG A 898 40.93 -25.25 61.99
CA ARG A 898 40.23 -24.54 60.91
C ARG A 898 38.74 -24.46 61.25
N ALA A 899 38.10 -23.35 60.91
CA ALA A 899 36.66 -23.18 61.12
C ALA A 899 35.92 -23.02 59.80
N GLY A 900 34.80 -23.74 59.68
CA GLY A 900 33.72 -23.42 58.75
C GLY A 900 32.64 -22.64 59.49
N TRP A 901 32.09 -21.61 58.84
CA TRP A 901 31.04 -20.79 59.43
C TRP A 901 29.95 -20.46 58.43
N ALA A 902 28.74 -20.22 58.95
CA ALA A 902 27.60 -19.81 58.16
C ALA A 902 26.72 -18.84 58.94
N ARG A 903 26.12 -17.86 58.26
CA ARG A 903 25.18 -16.91 58.84
C ARG A 903 24.03 -16.56 57.90
N LEU A 904 22.89 -16.28 58.49
CA LEU A 904 21.79 -15.55 57.87
C LEU A 904 21.88 -14.09 58.30
N PHE A 905 21.56 -13.19 57.39
CA PHE A 905 21.47 -11.76 57.68
C PHE A 905 20.23 -11.15 57.03
N GLY A 906 19.73 -10.08 57.62
CA GLY A 906 18.70 -9.24 57.04
C GLY A 906 18.81 -7.81 57.53
N LYS A 907 18.30 -6.87 56.75
CA LYS A 907 18.22 -5.45 57.10
C LYS A 907 16.94 -4.86 56.53
N THR A 908 16.21 -4.12 57.37
CA THR A 908 15.03 -3.37 56.95
C THR A 908 15.15 -1.92 57.43
N GLY A 909 14.70 -0.96 56.63
CA GLY A 909 14.82 0.46 56.98
C GLY A 909 14.32 1.39 55.88
N SER A 910 14.58 2.67 56.08
CA SER A 910 14.30 3.72 55.09
C SER A 910 15.41 4.75 55.06
N GLN A 911 15.61 5.34 53.88
CA GLN A 911 16.58 6.40 53.65
C GLN A 911 15.91 7.54 52.88
N GLY A 912 16.11 8.76 53.36
CA GLY A 912 15.51 9.96 52.80
C GLY A 912 14.19 10.35 53.48
N SER A 913 13.73 11.55 53.16
CA SER A 913 12.39 12.03 53.50
C SER A 913 11.74 12.66 52.27
N SER A 914 10.47 12.37 52.04
CA SER A 914 9.66 13.02 51.01
C SER A 914 8.95 14.29 51.51
N GLY A 915 9.27 14.77 52.72
CA GLY A 915 8.63 15.95 53.32
C GLY A 915 9.18 17.29 52.80
N GLY A 916 8.40 18.36 52.93
CA GLY A 916 8.77 19.72 52.51
C GLY A 916 7.99 20.22 51.31
N ASN A 917 8.32 21.41 50.81
CA ASN A 917 7.76 21.93 49.57
C ASN A 917 8.56 21.39 48.36
N ALA A 918 8.00 21.53 47.15
CA ALA A 918 8.59 20.95 45.92
C ALA A 918 10.05 21.38 45.66
N ALA A 919 10.42 22.62 45.97
CA ALA A 919 11.79 23.09 45.79
C ALA A 919 12.77 22.44 46.79
N ALA A 920 12.35 22.28 48.05
CA ALA A 920 13.13 21.58 49.06
C ALA A 920 13.28 20.09 48.70
N GLN A 921 12.21 19.46 48.20
CA GLN A 921 12.23 18.06 47.77
C GLN A 921 13.17 17.81 46.58
N LEU A 922 13.17 18.69 45.56
CA LEU A 922 14.11 18.62 44.44
C LEU A 922 15.55 18.83 44.89
N ASN A 923 15.83 19.87 45.67
CA ASN A 923 17.18 20.14 46.17
C ASN A 923 17.73 18.94 46.96
N ARG A 924 16.89 18.34 47.80
CA ARG A 924 17.21 17.10 48.53
C ARG A 924 17.52 15.94 47.60
N PHE A 925 16.72 15.75 46.54
CA PHE A 925 16.97 14.69 45.56
C PHE A 925 18.31 14.90 44.82
N LEU A 926 18.60 16.13 44.40
CA LEU A 926 19.85 16.46 43.72
C LEU A 926 21.08 16.31 44.62
N SER A 927 20.97 16.66 45.92
CA SER A 927 22.09 16.57 46.85
C SER A 927 22.30 15.18 47.46
N ASN A 928 21.22 14.45 47.75
CA ASN A 928 21.25 13.24 48.58
C ASN A 928 20.65 12.00 47.89
N GLY A 929 20.21 12.10 46.63
CA GLY A 929 19.66 11.00 45.85
C GLY A 929 18.22 10.64 46.20
N PRO A 930 17.70 9.48 45.76
CA PRO A 930 16.30 9.07 45.95
C PRO A 930 15.93 8.79 47.42
N SER A 931 14.64 8.89 47.72
CA SER A 931 14.04 8.41 48.99
C SER A 931 13.51 7.00 48.77
N TYR A 932 13.90 6.05 49.61
CA TYR A 932 13.55 4.64 49.42
C TYR A 932 13.51 3.84 50.73
N SER A 933 12.76 2.75 50.72
CA SER A 933 12.86 1.68 51.72
C SER A 933 13.95 0.68 51.32
N ILE A 934 14.52 0.03 52.33
CA ILE A 934 15.53 -1.02 52.16
C ILE A 934 14.97 -2.26 52.83
N ASP A 935 14.86 -3.36 52.09
CA ASP A 935 14.50 -4.67 52.62
C ASP A 935 15.41 -5.71 51.96
N LEU A 936 16.38 -6.21 52.71
CA LEU A 936 17.36 -7.18 52.21
C LEU A 936 17.47 -8.38 53.14
N ALA A 937 17.75 -9.53 52.55
CA ALA A 937 17.97 -10.78 53.24
C ALA A 937 18.97 -11.65 52.48
N GLY A 938 19.79 -12.40 53.19
CA GLY A 938 20.75 -13.28 52.56
C GLY A 938 21.38 -14.29 53.50
N PHE A 939 22.16 -15.16 52.89
CA PHE A 939 22.97 -16.17 53.54
C PHE A 939 24.43 -15.98 53.14
N GLN A 940 25.34 -16.29 54.05
CA GLN A 940 26.78 -16.30 53.81
C GLN A 940 27.41 -17.50 54.50
N ALA A 941 28.30 -18.20 53.79
CA ALA A 941 29.11 -19.27 54.33
C ALA A 941 30.58 -19.06 54.01
N GLY A 942 31.46 -19.27 54.98
CA GLY A 942 32.89 -19.12 54.83
C GLY A 942 33.70 -20.24 55.45
N TYR A 943 34.97 -20.28 55.07
CA TYR A 943 35.91 -21.31 55.48
C TYR A 943 37.33 -20.75 55.62
N ASP A 944 37.96 -21.06 56.75
CA ASP A 944 39.35 -20.70 57.03
C ASP A 944 40.30 -21.68 56.31
N LEU A 945 41.08 -21.16 55.36
CA LEU A 945 42.06 -21.93 54.58
C LEU A 945 43.37 -22.13 55.32
N LEU A 946 43.87 -21.06 55.96
CA LEU A 946 45.18 -21.03 56.61
C LEU A 946 45.09 -20.28 57.93
N ILE A 947 45.69 -20.88 58.96
CA ILE A 947 45.86 -20.29 60.29
C ILE A 947 47.34 -20.49 60.66
N SER A 948 48.06 -19.42 61.01
CA SER A 948 49.47 -19.52 61.43
C SER A 948 49.63 -20.18 62.81
N ASN A 949 50.81 -20.71 63.11
CA ASN A 949 51.03 -21.59 64.26
C ASN A 949 50.64 -20.93 65.62
N PRO A 950 49.91 -21.65 66.47
CA PRO A 950 49.58 -21.24 67.82
C PRO A 950 50.80 -21.30 68.73
N GLY A 951 51.05 -20.19 69.43
CA GLY A 951 52.22 -19.97 70.28
C GLY A 951 53.11 -18.81 69.84
N GLU A 952 52.94 -18.30 68.61
CA GLU A 952 53.60 -17.09 68.14
C GLU A 952 52.90 -15.84 68.68
N THR A 953 53.63 -14.73 68.85
CA THR A 953 53.08 -13.42 69.25
C THR A 953 52.12 -12.83 68.20
N VAL A 954 51.98 -13.50 67.06
CA VAL A 954 51.24 -13.09 65.86
C VAL A 954 50.41 -14.27 65.34
N GLN A 955 49.14 -14.03 65.00
CA GLN A 955 48.26 -14.99 64.34
C GLN A 955 47.69 -14.41 63.04
N ASN A 956 47.84 -15.15 61.94
CA ASN A 956 47.25 -14.83 60.64
C ASN A 956 46.16 -15.85 60.29
N VAL A 957 45.01 -15.38 59.83
CA VAL A 957 43.91 -16.20 59.31
C VAL A 957 43.59 -15.75 57.89
N ILE A 958 43.60 -16.68 56.94
CA ILE A 958 43.17 -16.45 55.56
C ILE A 958 41.99 -17.37 55.26
N GLY A 959 40.92 -16.83 54.68
CA GLY A 959 39.75 -17.62 54.32
C GLY A 959 38.95 -17.04 53.16
N LEU A 960 37.96 -17.80 52.71
CA LEU A 960 37.04 -17.45 51.64
C LEU A 960 35.60 -17.55 52.13
N TYR A 961 34.68 -16.83 51.49
CA TYR A 961 33.25 -17.01 51.68
C TYR A 961 32.47 -16.84 50.39
N VAL A 962 31.31 -17.48 50.34
CA VAL A 962 30.28 -17.27 49.32
C VAL A 962 29.00 -16.76 50.00
N GLY A 963 28.21 -16.00 49.27
CA GLY A 963 26.92 -15.52 49.76
C GLY A 963 25.90 -15.37 48.64
N ALA A 964 24.63 -15.49 49.00
CA ALA A 964 23.51 -15.30 48.09
C ALA A 964 22.35 -14.64 48.85
N GLY A 965 21.60 -13.80 48.18
CA GLY A 965 20.51 -13.06 48.80
C GLY A 965 19.77 -12.17 47.82
N GLU A 966 18.84 -11.40 48.37
CA GLU A 966 17.96 -10.51 47.64
C GLU A 966 17.92 -9.14 48.33
N ALA A 967 17.79 -8.09 47.54
CA ALA A 967 17.52 -6.74 48.00
C ALA A 967 16.29 -6.17 47.28
N ARG A 968 15.41 -5.52 48.04
CA ARG A 968 14.19 -4.88 47.57
C ARG A 968 14.07 -3.48 48.17
N GLY A 969 13.36 -2.60 47.48
CA GLY A 969 13.01 -1.27 47.99
C GLY A 969 11.78 -0.69 47.30
N SER A 970 10.97 0.04 48.06
CA SER A 970 9.95 0.93 47.50
C SER A 970 10.53 2.34 47.42
N VAL A 971 10.30 3.03 46.31
CA VAL A 971 10.93 4.32 46.01
C VAL A 971 9.86 5.41 45.91
N ASP A 972 10.12 6.55 46.53
CA ASP A 972 9.27 7.73 46.45
C ASP A 972 9.64 8.61 45.26
N ALA A 973 8.65 9.29 44.68
CA ALA A 973 8.86 10.26 43.62
C ALA A 973 9.56 11.52 44.16
N VAL A 974 10.27 12.22 43.27
CA VAL A 974 11.02 13.43 43.61
C VAL A 974 10.15 14.46 44.33
N TYR A 975 8.89 14.63 43.89
CA TYR A 975 7.95 15.61 44.45
C TYR A 975 6.95 15.00 45.46
N GLY A 976 7.24 13.81 45.98
CA GLY A 976 6.41 13.08 46.93
C GLY A 976 5.40 12.12 46.29
N GLY A 977 4.93 11.16 47.09
CA GLY A 977 4.12 10.02 46.61
C GLY A 977 4.98 8.86 46.09
N PRO A 978 4.37 7.70 45.78
CA PRO A 978 5.11 6.53 45.32
C PRO A 978 5.59 6.69 43.86
N ALA A 979 6.87 6.38 43.59
CA ALA A 979 7.41 6.32 42.23
C ALA A 979 7.48 4.90 41.67
N GLY A 980 7.80 3.91 42.51
CA GLY A 980 7.96 2.54 42.03
C GLY A 980 8.65 1.61 43.01
N LYS A 981 9.17 0.50 42.50
CA LYS A 981 9.86 -0.54 43.27
C LYS A 981 11.13 -1.00 42.55
N VAL A 982 12.13 -1.34 43.35
CA VAL A 982 13.38 -1.96 42.91
C VAL A 982 13.51 -3.34 43.56
N SER A 983 14.03 -4.30 42.82
CA SER A 983 14.39 -5.63 43.33
C SER A 983 15.60 -6.18 42.60
N MET A 984 16.47 -6.91 43.28
CA MET A 984 17.63 -7.58 42.67
C MET A 984 18.04 -8.82 43.45
N ASN A 985 18.56 -9.82 42.73
CA ASN A 985 19.28 -10.95 43.31
C ASN A 985 20.77 -10.64 43.34
N ALA A 986 21.48 -11.13 44.36
CA ALA A 986 22.89 -10.83 44.53
C ALA A 986 23.70 -12.04 45.00
N TYR A 987 24.79 -12.32 44.28
CA TYR A 987 25.71 -13.43 44.53
C TYR A 987 27.10 -12.90 44.83
N SER A 988 27.63 -13.19 46.01
CA SER A 988 28.90 -12.65 46.49
C SER A 988 29.96 -13.75 46.64
N LEU A 989 31.19 -13.41 46.28
CA LEU A 989 32.39 -14.18 46.58
C LEU A 989 33.38 -13.24 47.27
N GLY A 990 33.93 -13.65 48.41
CA GLY A 990 34.93 -12.85 49.08
C GLY A 990 36.06 -13.65 49.71
N ALA A 991 37.16 -12.95 49.93
CA ALA A 991 38.35 -13.43 50.58
C ALA A 991 38.68 -12.49 51.75
N TYR A 992 39.20 -13.04 52.84
CA TYR A 992 39.64 -12.25 53.97
C TYR A 992 41.01 -12.69 54.47
N TRP A 993 41.75 -11.72 55.01
CA TRP A 993 42.97 -11.93 55.76
C TRP A 993 42.90 -11.14 57.06
N THR A 994 43.06 -11.84 58.18
CA THR A 994 43.13 -11.23 59.50
C THR A 994 44.51 -11.46 60.08
N HIS A 995 45.20 -10.39 60.46
CA HIS A 995 46.42 -10.40 61.25
C HIS A 995 46.10 -9.92 62.67
N SER A 996 46.48 -10.68 63.68
CA SER A 996 46.25 -10.34 65.09
C SER A 996 47.49 -10.60 65.92
N GLN A 997 47.67 -9.84 67.00
CA GLN A 997 48.82 -9.96 67.89
C GLN A 997 48.37 -10.25 69.32
N ALA A 998 49.25 -10.89 70.09
CA ALA A 998 49.03 -11.12 71.53
C ALA A 998 48.88 -9.79 72.32
N SER A 999 49.36 -8.67 71.77
CA SER A 999 49.19 -7.32 72.33
C SER A 999 47.75 -6.79 72.25
N GLY A 1000 46.85 -7.45 71.50
CA GLY A 1000 45.48 -7.00 71.28
C GLY A 1000 45.26 -6.20 69.99
N LEU A 1001 46.33 -5.87 69.25
CA LEU A 1001 46.22 -5.25 67.93
C LEU A 1001 45.72 -6.25 66.88
N TYR A 1002 44.78 -5.82 66.03
CA TYR A 1002 44.41 -6.56 64.83
C TYR A 1002 44.32 -5.67 63.59
N ILE A 1003 44.51 -6.30 62.43
CA ILE A 1003 44.25 -5.78 61.09
C ILE A 1003 43.44 -6.85 60.35
N ASP A 1004 42.34 -6.46 59.74
CA ASP A 1004 41.46 -7.35 58.98
C ASP A 1004 41.22 -6.73 57.60
N THR A 1005 41.51 -7.49 56.55
CA THR A 1005 41.35 -7.08 55.17
C THR A 1005 40.35 -8.00 54.49
N VAL A 1006 39.40 -7.43 53.74
CA VAL A 1006 38.41 -8.18 52.97
C VAL A 1006 38.36 -7.67 51.54
N LEU A 1007 38.34 -8.59 50.57
CA LEU A 1007 38.01 -8.32 49.18
C LEU A 1007 36.73 -9.08 48.84
N GLN A 1008 35.71 -8.42 48.31
CA GLN A 1008 34.40 -9.00 47.98
C GLN A 1008 33.98 -8.58 46.57
N GLY A 1009 33.70 -9.53 45.70
CA GLY A 1009 32.96 -9.33 44.46
C GLY A 1009 31.49 -9.70 44.67
N THR A 1010 30.56 -8.94 44.12
CA THR A 1010 29.12 -9.23 44.14
C THR A 1010 28.55 -9.03 42.75
N TYR A 1011 27.95 -10.07 42.19
CA TYR A 1011 27.21 -9.99 40.94
C TYR A 1011 25.72 -9.79 41.26
N PHE A 1012 25.17 -8.70 40.77
CA PHE A 1012 23.76 -8.34 40.84
C PHE A 1012 23.09 -8.78 39.56
N THR A 1013 22.01 -9.53 39.67
CA THR A 1013 21.24 -9.97 38.51
C THR A 1013 19.75 -9.85 38.75
N GLU A 1014 19.00 -9.75 37.65
CA GLU A 1014 17.58 -9.43 37.68
C GLU A 1014 17.32 -8.14 38.48
N ALA A 1015 18.21 -7.14 38.33
CA ALA A 1015 18.02 -5.85 38.95
C ALA A 1015 16.93 -5.10 38.18
N ARG A 1016 15.71 -5.23 38.69
CA ARG A 1016 14.49 -4.70 38.08
C ARG A 1016 14.06 -3.42 38.78
N ALA A 1017 13.81 -2.40 37.98
CA ALA A 1017 13.25 -1.12 38.38
C ALA A 1017 11.86 -1.02 37.71
N ARG A 1018 10.80 -0.82 38.49
CA ARG A 1018 9.42 -0.75 37.98
C ARG A 1018 8.70 0.47 38.51
N SER A 1019 8.27 1.35 37.60
CA SER A 1019 7.53 2.55 37.96
C SER A 1019 6.04 2.26 38.24
N VAL A 1020 5.39 3.18 38.95
CA VAL A 1020 3.92 3.16 39.16
C VAL A 1020 3.13 3.35 37.86
N LEU A 1021 3.78 3.88 36.81
CA LEU A 1021 3.20 4.05 35.48
C LEU A 1021 3.38 2.82 34.57
N GLY A 1022 4.06 1.78 35.07
CA GLY A 1022 4.19 0.50 34.37
C GLY A 1022 5.48 0.31 33.57
N GLU A 1023 6.29 1.37 33.42
CA GLU A 1023 7.62 1.26 32.80
C GLU A 1023 8.52 0.36 33.64
N GLN A 1024 9.34 -0.43 32.94
CA GLN A 1024 10.22 -1.43 33.54
C GLN A 1024 11.58 -1.39 32.88
N LEU A 1025 12.61 -1.35 33.72
CA LEU A 1025 14.00 -1.49 33.35
C LEU A 1025 14.55 -2.73 34.04
N SER A 1026 15.32 -3.54 33.34
CA SER A 1026 16.06 -4.67 33.91
C SER A 1026 17.51 -4.55 33.48
N THR A 1027 18.41 -4.60 34.45
CA THR A 1027 19.85 -4.56 34.23
C THR A 1027 20.55 -5.59 35.13
N ASP A 1028 21.80 -5.87 34.83
CA ASP A 1028 22.72 -6.65 35.66
C ASP A 1028 23.88 -5.74 36.07
N GLY A 1029 24.61 -6.11 37.13
CA GLY A 1029 25.70 -5.29 37.61
C GLY A 1029 26.73 -6.04 38.43
N PHE A 1030 27.86 -5.38 38.68
CA PHE A 1030 28.95 -5.92 39.48
C PHE A 1030 29.45 -4.90 40.50
N GLY A 1031 29.56 -5.34 41.75
CA GLY A 1031 30.14 -4.60 42.86
C GLY A 1031 31.45 -5.22 43.33
N LEU A 1032 32.46 -4.40 43.55
CA LEU A 1032 33.73 -4.76 44.19
C LEU A 1032 33.90 -3.95 45.48
N ILE A 1033 34.15 -4.63 46.60
CA ILE A 1033 34.53 -4.00 47.87
C ILE A 1033 35.93 -4.45 48.27
N ALA A 1034 36.76 -3.49 48.67
CA ALA A 1034 37.99 -3.71 49.40
C ALA A 1034 37.90 -2.99 50.75
N ALA A 1035 38.00 -3.72 51.86
CA ALA A 1035 37.89 -3.17 53.21
C ALA A 1035 39.14 -3.46 54.02
N LEU A 1036 39.57 -2.46 54.80
CA LEU A 1036 40.65 -2.55 55.79
C LEU A 1036 40.10 -2.10 57.15
N GLU A 1037 40.05 -3.01 58.11
CA GLU A 1037 39.64 -2.76 59.48
C GLU A 1037 40.83 -2.96 60.43
N THR A 1038 40.92 -2.14 61.47
CA THR A 1038 41.91 -2.31 62.54
C THR A 1038 41.30 -1.95 63.89
N GLY A 1039 41.84 -2.53 64.94
CA GLY A 1039 41.46 -2.20 66.30
C GLY A 1039 42.47 -2.69 67.31
N TYR A 1040 42.32 -2.23 68.55
CA TYR A 1040 43.22 -2.60 69.64
C TYR A 1040 42.42 -2.93 70.89
N ARG A 1041 42.50 -4.18 71.35
CA ARG A 1041 41.78 -4.64 72.53
C ARG A 1041 42.53 -4.28 73.81
N PHE A 1042 41.86 -3.57 74.71
CA PHE A 1042 42.31 -3.32 76.09
C PHE A 1042 41.49 -4.18 77.05
N ASP A 1043 42.14 -5.14 77.71
CA ASP A 1043 41.52 -5.92 78.78
C ASP A 1043 41.48 -5.08 80.07
N LEU A 1044 40.29 -4.94 80.66
CA LEU A 1044 40.04 -4.10 81.83
C LEU A 1044 39.99 -4.89 83.15
N GLY A 1045 40.11 -6.23 83.08
CA GLY A 1045 39.93 -7.14 84.21
C GLY A 1045 38.49 -7.65 84.36
N ASP A 1046 38.31 -8.70 85.17
CA ASP A 1046 37.00 -9.30 85.49
C ASP A 1046 36.11 -9.63 84.28
N GLY A 1047 36.72 -10.03 83.17
CA GLY A 1047 36.00 -10.39 81.93
C GLY A 1047 35.61 -9.20 81.04
N TRP A 1048 35.85 -7.95 81.46
CA TRP A 1048 35.60 -6.74 80.67
C TRP A 1048 36.76 -6.39 79.74
N ALA A 1049 36.42 -5.87 78.55
CA ALA A 1049 37.37 -5.24 77.65
C ALA A 1049 36.73 -4.16 76.80
N ILE A 1050 37.54 -3.18 76.40
CA ILE A 1050 37.18 -2.15 75.42
C ILE A 1050 38.11 -2.24 74.21
N GLU A 1051 37.55 -2.07 73.02
CA GLU A 1051 38.27 -2.21 71.76
C GLU A 1051 37.88 -1.04 70.85
N PRO A 1052 38.68 0.03 70.77
CA PRO A 1052 38.58 1.02 69.72
C PRO A 1052 38.84 0.36 68.36
N GLN A 1053 38.06 0.76 67.36
CA GLN A 1053 38.05 0.20 66.01
C GLN A 1053 37.99 1.31 64.97
N ALA A 1054 38.66 1.10 63.84
CA ALA A 1054 38.53 1.91 62.64
C ALA A 1054 38.43 1.02 61.40
N GLN A 1055 37.70 1.46 60.39
CA GLN A 1055 37.56 0.75 59.13
C GLN A 1055 37.55 1.73 57.96
N LEU A 1056 38.20 1.36 56.88
CA LEU A 1056 38.15 2.04 55.60
C LEU A 1056 37.65 1.04 54.56
N ILE A 1057 36.69 1.46 53.74
CA ILE A 1057 36.08 0.63 52.69
C ILE A 1057 36.18 1.40 51.39
N TYR A 1058 36.74 0.79 50.36
CA TYR A 1058 36.62 1.24 48.98
C TYR A 1058 35.58 0.35 48.29
N GLN A 1059 34.61 0.96 47.63
CA GLN A 1059 33.58 0.28 46.87
C GLN A 1059 33.59 0.79 45.43
N ARG A 1060 33.56 -0.13 44.47
CA ARG A 1060 33.26 0.16 43.07
C ARG A 1060 31.98 -0.56 42.67
N LEU A 1061 31.05 0.14 42.04
CA LEU A 1061 29.79 -0.43 41.59
C LEU A 1061 29.54 -0.03 40.13
N SER A 1062 29.15 -0.99 39.30
CA SER A 1062 28.87 -0.80 37.87
C SER A 1062 27.62 -1.58 37.52
N PHE A 1063 26.71 -0.98 36.76
CA PHE A 1063 25.58 -1.66 36.15
C PHE A 1063 25.70 -1.55 34.63
N ASP A 1064 25.07 -2.48 33.91
CA ASP A 1064 24.94 -2.36 32.47
C ASP A 1064 23.92 -1.25 32.14
N ASP A 1065 24.20 -0.46 31.12
CA ASP A 1065 23.28 0.57 30.63
C ASP A 1065 21.98 -0.06 30.15
N GLY A 1066 20.91 0.73 30.16
CA GLY A 1066 19.62 0.28 29.68
C GLY A 1066 18.80 1.37 29.03
N ALA A 1067 17.55 1.04 28.70
CA ALA A 1067 16.63 1.96 28.08
C ALA A 1067 15.19 1.67 28.53
N ASP A 1068 14.39 2.72 28.63
CA ASP A 1068 12.94 2.64 28.78
C ASP A 1068 12.24 3.15 27.50
N SER A 1069 10.91 3.23 27.51
CA SER A 1069 10.12 3.68 26.35
C SER A 1069 10.40 5.12 25.90
N PHE A 1070 11.21 5.88 26.63
CA PHE A 1070 11.38 7.31 26.45
C PHE A 1070 12.82 7.82 26.62
N GLY A 1071 13.82 6.96 26.85
CA GLY A 1071 15.22 7.37 26.99
C GLY A 1071 16.21 6.24 27.25
N PHE A 1072 17.50 6.57 27.10
CA PHE A 1072 18.63 5.73 27.53
C PHE A 1072 19.04 6.10 28.96
N ILE A 1073 19.34 5.10 29.77
CA ILE A 1073 19.80 5.22 31.15
C ILE A 1073 21.22 4.68 31.21
N ASP A 1074 22.17 5.58 31.48
CA ASP A 1074 23.59 5.29 31.63
C ASP A 1074 23.93 5.17 33.12
N TYR A 1075 24.51 4.03 33.48
CA TYR A 1075 24.95 3.74 34.84
C TYR A 1075 26.47 3.84 34.93
N ASP A 1076 26.97 5.07 35.12
CA ASP A 1076 28.40 5.32 35.25
C ASP A 1076 29.02 4.50 36.40
N ALA A 1077 30.18 3.90 36.14
CA ALA A 1077 30.88 3.11 37.16
C ALA A 1077 31.35 4.02 38.31
N ALA A 1078 30.80 3.79 39.50
CA ALA A 1078 31.00 4.63 40.65
C ALA A 1078 32.08 4.10 41.58
N ASN A 1079 32.81 5.01 42.21
CA ASN A 1079 33.80 4.69 43.25
C ASN A 1079 33.45 5.47 44.51
N ASP A 1080 33.24 4.77 45.63
CA ASP A 1080 32.97 5.38 46.93
C ASP A 1080 34.01 4.90 47.96
N VAL A 1081 34.27 5.75 48.95
CA VAL A 1081 35.13 5.46 50.09
C VAL A 1081 34.32 5.70 51.35
N LEU A 1082 34.20 4.69 52.20
CA LEU A 1082 33.49 4.78 53.47
C LEU A 1082 34.45 4.58 54.65
N GLY A 1083 34.32 5.43 55.65
CA GLY A 1083 35.06 5.34 56.91
C GLY A 1083 34.15 4.97 58.07
N ARG A 1084 34.64 4.11 58.97
CA ARG A 1084 34.06 3.84 60.29
C ARG A 1084 35.08 4.15 61.36
N ILE A 1085 34.66 4.84 62.42
CA ILE A 1085 35.38 4.90 63.70
C ILE A 1085 34.43 4.49 64.81
N GLY A 1086 34.89 3.73 65.79
CA GLY A 1086 34.01 3.26 66.85
C GLY A 1086 34.74 2.61 68.01
N ALA A 1087 33.97 2.14 68.98
CA ALA A 1087 34.47 1.31 70.07
C ALA A 1087 33.47 0.21 70.40
N ARG A 1088 34.01 -0.94 70.79
CA ARG A 1088 33.26 -2.10 71.27
C ARG A 1088 33.61 -2.38 72.72
N VAL A 1089 32.61 -2.47 73.58
CA VAL A 1089 32.76 -2.92 74.97
C VAL A 1089 32.24 -4.34 75.05
N SER A 1090 33.03 -5.26 75.59
CA SER A 1090 32.69 -6.68 75.69
C SER A 1090 32.84 -7.19 77.12
N HIS A 1091 31.99 -8.15 77.49
CA HIS A 1091 32.11 -8.91 78.73
C HIS A 1091 31.97 -10.41 78.47
N ALA A 1092 32.86 -11.21 79.05
CA ALA A 1092 32.85 -12.66 78.94
C ALA A 1092 32.44 -13.32 80.26
N TRP A 1093 31.29 -14.00 80.27
CA TRP A 1093 30.83 -14.84 81.37
C TRP A 1093 31.27 -16.29 81.17
N ARG A 1094 31.63 -16.96 82.27
CA ARG A 1094 31.75 -18.42 82.35
C ARG A 1094 30.54 -18.96 83.12
N LEU A 1095 29.74 -19.77 82.46
CA LEU A 1095 28.58 -20.43 83.08
C LEU A 1095 29.04 -21.68 83.87
N GLU A 1096 28.22 -22.12 84.83
CA GLU A 1096 28.53 -23.26 85.71
C GLU A 1096 28.79 -24.58 84.97
N ASN A 1097 28.23 -24.73 83.76
CA ASN A 1097 28.41 -25.89 82.89
C ASN A 1097 29.67 -25.82 81.99
N GLY A 1098 30.53 -24.81 82.19
CA GLY A 1098 31.75 -24.61 81.39
C GLY A 1098 31.54 -23.83 80.08
N THR A 1099 30.30 -23.50 79.71
CA THR A 1099 30.01 -22.68 78.53
C THR A 1099 30.51 -21.24 78.72
N ARG A 1100 31.16 -20.69 77.70
CA ARG A 1100 31.55 -19.29 77.63
C ARG A 1100 30.51 -18.49 76.85
N LEU A 1101 29.94 -17.48 77.48
CA LEU A 1101 29.04 -16.50 76.86
C LEU A 1101 29.80 -15.17 76.77
N THR A 1102 29.82 -14.55 75.59
CA THR A 1102 30.39 -13.20 75.42
C THR A 1102 29.32 -12.29 74.87
N GLY A 1103 29.10 -11.15 75.52
CA GLY A 1103 28.21 -10.09 75.06
C GLY A 1103 29.02 -8.84 74.78
N SER A 1104 28.68 -8.12 73.72
CA SER A 1104 29.27 -6.83 73.41
C SER A 1104 28.24 -5.80 72.99
N ALA A 1105 28.54 -4.55 73.30
CA ALA A 1105 27.88 -3.38 72.76
C ALA A 1105 28.89 -2.59 71.92
N ARG A 1106 28.48 -2.14 70.75
CA ARG A 1106 29.29 -1.33 69.83
C ARG A 1106 28.60 -0.02 69.52
N ALA A 1107 29.39 1.05 69.47
CA ALA A 1107 28.98 2.33 68.92
C ALA A 1107 29.97 2.71 67.82
N SER A 1108 29.47 3.07 66.65
CA SER A 1108 30.27 3.44 65.50
C SER A 1108 29.72 4.69 64.83
N LEU A 1109 30.60 5.61 64.46
CA LEU A 1109 30.32 6.71 63.56
C LEU A 1109 30.84 6.32 62.17
N TRP A 1110 29.96 6.38 61.19
CA TRP A 1110 30.25 6.10 59.80
C TRP A 1110 30.12 7.36 58.95
N HIS A 1111 30.94 7.45 57.91
CA HIS A 1111 30.88 8.53 56.93
C HIS A 1111 31.24 8.02 55.53
N ALA A 1112 30.44 8.37 54.53
CA ALA A 1112 30.77 8.16 53.12
C ALA A 1112 31.41 9.44 52.55
N PHE A 1113 32.56 9.30 51.91
CA PHE A 1113 33.38 10.42 51.41
C PHE A 1113 33.16 10.70 49.91
N GLY A 1114 32.55 9.78 49.15
CA GLY A 1114 32.22 9.96 47.75
C GLY A 1114 30.76 10.40 47.52
N ASP A 1115 30.50 10.94 46.33
CA ASP A 1115 29.17 11.40 45.92
C ASP A 1115 28.26 10.25 45.41
N GLY A 1116 28.81 9.03 45.29
CA GLY A 1116 28.10 7.83 44.85
C GLY A 1116 28.16 7.59 43.33
N THR A 1117 27.17 6.88 42.81
CA THR A 1117 26.96 6.62 41.38
C THR A 1117 26.21 7.77 40.71
N GLU A 1118 26.69 8.24 39.57
CA GLU A 1118 25.92 9.15 38.72
C GLU A 1118 25.05 8.30 37.78
N VAL A 1119 23.75 8.57 37.72
CA VAL A 1119 22.82 7.92 36.79
C VAL A 1119 22.31 8.97 35.82
N ALA A 1120 22.63 8.81 34.54
CA ALA A 1120 22.34 9.78 33.52
C ALA A 1120 21.18 9.33 32.61
N PHE A 1121 20.22 10.23 32.38
CA PHE A 1121 19.05 9.98 31.56
C PHE A 1121 19.16 10.79 30.28
N ALA A 1122 19.48 10.11 29.18
CA ALA A 1122 19.50 10.68 27.84
C ALA A 1122 18.19 10.39 27.12
N ASP A 1123 17.88 11.18 26.10
CA ASP A 1123 16.74 10.89 25.23
C ASP A 1123 16.99 9.67 24.33
N LEU A 1124 16.00 9.29 23.51
CA LEU A 1124 16.08 8.15 22.58
C LEU A 1124 17.14 8.31 21.46
N SER A 1125 17.77 9.48 21.33
CA SER A 1125 18.91 9.68 20.42
C SER A 1125 20.27 9.58 21.13
N GLY A 1126 20.26 9.36 22.45
CA GLY A 1126 21.47 9.28 23.27
C GLY A 1126 22.09 10.65 23.59
N THR A 1127 21.32 11.73 23.49
CA THR A 1127 21.82 13.10 23.75
C THR A 1127 21.03 13.79 24.89
N ASN A 1128 21.45 15.00 25.28
CA ASN A 1128 20.86 15.79 26.36
C ASN A 1128 20.75 15.07 27.71
N ALA A 1129 21.77 14.29 28.06
CA ALA A 1129 21.82 13.56 29.32
C ALA A 1129 21.64 14.50 30.53
N THR A 1130 20.71 14.15 31.42
CA THR A 1130 20.57 14.78 32.73
C THR A 1130 20.93 13.78 33.81
N SER A 1131 21.87 14.14 34.68
CA SER A 1131 22.43 13.24 35.66
C SER A 1131 21.94 13.46 37.08
N PHE A 1132 21.84 12.36 37.83
CA PHE A 1132 21.41 12.37 39.23
C PHE A 1132 22.30 11.46 40.09
N ASN A 1133 22.58 11.90 41.32
CA ASN A 1133 23.41 11.15 42.26
C ASN A 1133 22.64 10.00 42.91
N SER A 1134 23.30 8.84 43.00
CA SER A 1134 22.86 7.59 43.60
C SER A 1134 23.96 7.07 44.53
N GLY A 1135 24.00 7.58 45.76
CA GLY A 1135 24.97 7.18 46.78
C GLY A 1135 24.32 6.86 48.12
N LEU A 1136 25.06 6.17 48.99
CA LEU A 1136 24.69 6.09 50.40
C LEU A 1136 24.83 7.48 51.05
N GLY A 1137 25.95 8.16 50.78
CA GLY A 1137 26.27 9.51 51.23
C GLY A 1137 26.34 9.69 52.75
N GLY A 1138 26.76 10.87 53.19
CA GLY A 1138 26.46 11.40 54.53
C GLY A 1138 27.07 10.67 55.73
N THR A 1139 26.51 10.94 56.92
CA THR A 1139 27.03 10.49 58.22
C THR A 1139 25.95 9.78 59.02
N TRP A 1140 26.25 8.60 59.55
CA TRP A 1140 25.32 7.85 60.41
C TRP A 1140 26.01 7.26 61.63
N VAL A 1141 25.22 7.12 62.70
CA VAL A 1141 25.60 6.42 63.92
C VAL A 1141 25.02 5.01 63.84
N GLN A 1142 25.85 4.02 64.13
CA GLN A 1142 25.45 2.63 64.26
C GLN A 1142 25.64 2.17 65.70
N LEU A 1143 24.57 1.69 66.31
CA LEU A 1143 24.58 1.04 67.62
C LEU A 1143 24.34 -0.44 67.42
N GLY A 1144 25.19 -1.29 67.99
CA GLY A 1144 25.06 -2.73 67.84
C GLY A 1144 25.18 -3.48 69.14
N LEU A 1145 24.53 -4.63 69.20
CA LEU A 1145 24.65 -5.62 70.27
C LEU A 1145 25.03 -6.95 69.64
N ASP A 1146 26.08 -7.56 70.16
CA ASP A 1146 26.53 -8.87 69.71
C ASP A 1146 26.55 -9.84 70.88
N THR A 1147 26.20 -11.09 70.63
CA THR A 1147 26.35 -12.18 71.58
C THR A 1147 26.93 -13.41 70.90
N SER A 1148 27.74 -14.16 71.63
CA SER A 1148 28.26 -15.44 71.17
C SER A 1148 28.39 -16.42 72.32
N MET A 1149 28.06 -17.68 72.04
CA MET A 1149 28.00 -18.74 73.03
C MET A 1149 28.73 -19.99 72.50
N THR A 1150 29.73 -20.45 73.24
CA THR A 1150 30.49 -21.66 72.91
C THR A 1150 29.75 -22.89 73.46
N MET A 1151 29.09 -23.65 72.58
CA MET A 1151 28.26 -24.81 72.94
C MET A 1151 29.11 -26.04 73.29
N SER A 1152 30.21 -26.23 72.56
CA SER A 1152 31.20 -27.30 72.77
C SER A 1152 32.59 -26.80 72.35
N GLU A 1153 33.63 -27.63 72.45
CA GLU A 1153 34.96 -27.33 71.92
C GLU A 1153 34.98 -27.12 70.40
N THR A 1154 33.93 -27.58 69.69
CA THR A 1154 33.84 -27.55 68.24
C THR A 1154 32.73 -26.66 67.69
N VAL A 1155 31.71 -26.30 68.47
CA VAL A 1155 30.53 -25.56 67.97
C VAL A 1155 30.31 -24.26 68.75
N ARG A 1156 30.11 -23.16 68.00
CA ARG A 1156 29.77 -21.84 68.54
C ARG A 1156 28.58 -21.25 67.81
N LEU A 1157 27.70 -20.60 68.56
CA LEU A 1157 26.58 -19.81 68.04
C LEU A 1157 26.85 -18.34 68.26
N PHE A 1158 26.42 -17.49 67.33
CA PHE A 1158 26.46 -16.04 67.51
C PHE A 1158 25.22 -15.38 66.93
N ALA A 1159 24.87 -14.24 67.50
CA ALA A 1159 23.85 -13.35 66.97
C ALA A 1159 24.31 -11.90 67.13
N SER A 1160 24.02 -11.07 66.15
CA SER A 1160 24.21 -9.62 66.24
C SER A 1160 22.97 -8.88 65.76
N GLY A 1161 22.75 -7.70 66.33
CA GLY A 1161 21.75 -6.75 65.87
C GLY A 1161 22.35 -5.36 65.81
N ASP A 1162 22.01 -4.61 64.77
CA ASP A 1162 22.46 -3.24 64.55
C ASP A 1162 21.27 -2.29 64.31
N TYR A 1163 21.39 -1.08 64.82
CA TYR A 1163 20.49 0.04 64.56
C TYR A 1163 21.30 1.19 63.99
N ASP A 1164 21.00 1.53 62.74
CA ASP A 1164 21.58 2.66 62.03
C ASP A 1164 20.67 3.88 62.16
N LEU A 1165 21.24 5.04 62.45
CA LEU A 1165 20.56 6.32 62.52
C LEU A 1165 21.37 7.36 61.74
N ARG A 1166 20.79 7.97 60.71
CA ARG A 1166 21.42 9.14 60.07
C ARG A 1166 21.43 10.32 61.04
N VAL A 1167 22.54 11.04 61.05
CA VAL A 1167 22.77 12.21 61.92
C VAL A 1167 23.12 13.48 61.14
N ASP A 1168 23.06 13.40 59.81
CA ASP A 1168 23.16 14.54 58.90
C ASP A 1168 21.78 15.17 58.66
N SER A 1169 21.66 16.01 57.62
CA SER A 1169 20.39 16.70 57.28
C SER A 1169 19.29 15.77 56.74
N GLU A 1170 19.55 14.49 56.53
CA GLU A 1170 18.59 13.51 56.03
C GLU A 1170 17.97 12.68 57.16
N GLN A 1171 16.74 12.22 56.94
CA GLN A 1171 16.13 11.21 57.80
C GLN A 1171 16.47 9.82 57.26
N GLY A 1172 16.90 8.92 58.14
CA GLY A 1172 17.18 7.55 57.75
C GLY A 1172 17.43 6.69 58.97
N HIS A 1173 16.86 5.49 58.94
CA HIS A 1173 17.07 4.49 59.97
C HIS A 1173 17.00 3.10 59.37
N ALA A 1174 17.75 2.17 59.94
CA ALA A 1174 17.65 0.77 59.57
C ALA A 1174 17.94 -0.13 60.76
N ILE A 1175 17.30 -1.29 60.78
CA ILE A 1175 17.54 -2.36 61.74
C ILE A 1175 18.13 -3.53 60.95
N GLY A 1176 19.35 -3.92 61.31
CA GLY A 1176 20.02 -5.11 60.81
C GLY A 1176 20.10 -6.20 61.86
N GLY A 1177 20.11 -7.46 61.40
CA GLY A 1177 20.24 -8.62 62.28
C GLY A 1177 21.00 -9.74 61.58
N ARG A 1178 21.79 -10.48 62.37
CA ARG A 1178 22.54 -11.66 61.90
C ARG A 1178 22.46 -12.76 62.93
N ILE A 1179 22.35 -14.00 62.46
CA ILE A 1179 22.48 -15.20 63.29
C ILE A 1179 23.35 -16.21 62.56
N GLY A 1180 24.27 -16.83 63.27
CA GLY A 1180 25.20 -17.76 62.65
C GLY A 1180 25.75 -18.81 63.60
N VAL A 1181 26.41 -19.78 62.97
CA VAL A 1181 27.07 -20.91 63.59
C VAL A 1181 28.48 -21.05 63.03
N SER A 1182 29.39 -21.51 63.87
CA SER A 1182 30.69 -21.98 63.42
C SER A 1182 31.06 -23.32 64.00
N VAL A 1183 31.80 -24.08 63.20
CA VAL A 1183 32.28 -25.42 63.50
C VAL A 1183 33.78 -25.45 63.27
N SER A 1184 34.56 -25.78 64.29
CA SER A 1184 36.03 -25.92 64.22
C SER A 1184 36.46 -27.38 64.37
N TRP A 1185 37.49 -27.80 63.63
CA TRP A 1185 38.07 -29.14 63.70
C TRP A 1185 39.58 -29.16 63.52
#